data_AF-A0A367XUE3-F1
#
_entry.id   AF-A0A367XUE3-F1
#
_cell.length_a   1.000
_cell.length_b   1.000
_cell.length_c   1.000
_cell.angle_alpha   90.00
_cell.angle_beta   90.00
_cell.angle_gamma   90.00
#
_symmetry.space_group_name_H-M   'P 1'
#
loop_
_entity.id
_entity.type
_entity.pdbx_description
1 polymer ?
#
loop_
_entity_poly.entity_id
_entity_poly.type
_entity_poly.pdbx_seq_one_letter_code
_entity_poly.pdbx_strand_id
1 'polypeptide(L)'
;MSGTEESVTTNDPVSGAFGERVRNVAGGLGGSSTLLHYHEAPESFIEMTTAHPGSLPQFITGRSTLLSNLFRDEVALRGARLAAERIAAKNVELRTSRGIDAVRLAVGVASWRFGGRQFTAPVLLRPLGLRRHHADFELKLRGHFSVNPELVRAVREQFGVELDGASLASLAYDDGLFQPQPVIDRLRQLTSHVDSFSVKARLVVSTFADVAGDMVRDLQRIDHPILGALAGQPDDLRMVQETRPVAMPTDPDDRSPSSDTLLLDADAEQEAVLARIIGGQSLVVHTLPGTGSMQTTINAVGELVRAGKRTLVVSARRSTLEGVAHRLRGIHLDGLAVSPTTLRADLIRAIGRNERAKQPKVSDIDEALVRLRGMLRDYRGALAEPRRELGVSVLDMTRELTRLASLPIPPTSSARLSPEALEKLAGDRAEAARTLALAARLGEFRVGPDDSPWYGVSFTTTQRARDAHARAKRLHEKLVPAVLERGYSLISQTRMRPFTTVDELGEYLTLLEGIRDSLDRFQPAAFSRPLNDMIKAHGSRRDAAGMSSSQRRRLKRLSKELVRPGIHIADMHDSLTRIRHQRAQWKDLVEGVSAPEIPLGLSEAHDEWRAVEAELSALDRDLARGTRLASLPIDRLIRTIAGLAAESDVFENIVERAELRTTLDSWGLSPLLTELSVRHVDEARVGEELEFAWWQSALEHAMRSDPALLGASTAVVDRLEKDFRLVDGAHAAASGELLAWQLASEWKIGIVDEPDESDRLRRALMRGEVTPGQLFADAPRLMRILAPVWLCSPYDVPLLPENERFDTVILVDCAALDIAEVAPAIRRGTQLVAFGDPVTQRPTSFDVSTAVPAQHAGLSEEPSAFEQLAEILPVETLTRSYRAGGEDLAKLVNDAFYGGEIHSLPWAGSYLGRGSLTVDFVEGGSGAPDPETGAVESPDPEVARVVTLVVEHAVNRPNESLMVVTASRKHADRVRAAVTAAFAGRSDVADFVGRETAEPLAVLTLEESVAESRDRVIFSLGYGKTRHGRVLSELGDLSSDDGERLLTVGMTRARRSMVVVSCVRPPDIDDGRFSNGAALLMDILRSYEESRSTPRREDDADPLTLVLARELRRMGVAVEVDYRGLLPLVAQANGKALIVESDPEAQHESLRETLRLRPQVLRRLGWHYVRVHAFDLYSDPRAVAARVASVLGIGDEVARVDDDTAPLP
;
A
#
# COMPACT_ATOMS: atom_id res chain seq x y z
N MET A 1 -26.93 67.17 19.45
CA MET A 1 -27.58 65.86 19.27
C MET A 1 -26.54 64.81 19.60
N SER A 2 -26.57 64.36 20.84
CA SER A 2 -25.77 63.28 21.40
C SER A 2 -26.39 61.94 20.98
N GLY A 3 -25.61 61.12 20.29
CA GLY A 3 -25.93 59.71 20.02
C GLY A 3 -24.73 58.88 20.45
N THR A 4 -24.72 58.50 21.72
CA THR A 4 -23.92 57.40 22.25
C THR A 4 -24.54 56.10 21.75
N GLU A 5 -23.90 55.44 20.78
CA GLU A 5 -24.12 54.03 20.51
C GLU A 5 -23.42 53.22 21.62
N GLU A 6 -24.19 52.87 22.65
CA GLU A 6 -23.85 51.76 23.53
C GLU A 6 -23.87 50.48 22.70
N SER A 7 -22.69 49.88 22.51
CA SER A 7 -22.56 48.49 22.09
C SER A 7 -23.18 47.59 23.16
N VAL A 8 -24.42 47.18 22.94
CA VAL A 8 -25.11 46.17 23.75
C VAL A 8 -24.36 44.85 23.57
N THR A 9 -23.43 44.57 24.48
CA THR A 9 -22.95 43.22 24.76
C THR A 9 -24.11 42.52 25.48
N THR A 10 -24.90 41.76 24.74
CA THR A 10 -25.77 40.74 25.35
C THR A 10 -24.85 39.76 26.06
N ASN A 11 -24.68 39.99 27.35
CA ASN A 11 -23.93 39.12 28.26
C ASN A 11 -24.78 37.88 28.48
N ASP A 12 -24.69 36.91 27.57
CA ASP A 12 -25.41 35.64 27.69
C ASP A 12 -24.86 34.89 28.92
N PRO A 13 -25.67 34.63 29.96
CA PRO A 13 -25.21 34.04 31.21
C PRO A 13 -24.48 32.70 31.05
N VAL A 14 -24.75 31.96 29.97
CA VAL A 14 -24.10 30.68 29.67
C VAL A 14 -22.62 30.87 29.26
N SER A 15 -22.34 31.87 28.42
CA SER A 15 -20.97 32.21 28.00
C SER A 15 -20.12 32.72 29.18
N GLY A 16 -20.73 33.51 30.07
CA GLY A 16 -20.10 33.98 31.30
C GLY A 16 -19.69 32.82 32.23
N ALA A 17 -20.60 31.86 32.45
CA ALA A 17 -20.37 30.70 33.31
C ALA A 17 -19.29 29.75 32.74
N PHE A 18 -19.28 29.52 31.42
CA PHE A 18 -18.22 28.76 30.76
C PHE A 18 -16.85 29.44 30.93
N GLY A 19 -16.78 30.75 30.66
CA GLY A 19 -15.54 31.51 30.82
C GLY A 19 -15.00 31.53 32.25
N GLU A 20 -15.88 31.62 33.25
CA GLU A 20 -15.47 31.49 34.66
C GLU A 20 -14.95 30.10 34.98
N ARG A 21 -15.61 29.04 34.49
CA ARG A 21 -15.13 27.66 34.67
C ARG A 21 -13.75 27.45 34.06
N VAL A 22 -13.55 27.86 32.81
CA VAL A 22 -12.26 27.73 32.10
C VAL A 22 -11.17 28.50 32.83
N ARG A 23 -11.44 29.72 33.31
CA ARG A 23 -10.49 30.50 34.13
C ARG A 23 -10.18 29.86 35.48
N ASN A 24 -11.18 29.24 36.14
CA ASN A 24 -10.97 28.56 37.41
C ASN A 24 -10.06 27.33 37.24
N VAL A 25 -10.28 26.53 36.18
CA VAL A 25 -9.41 25.41 35.83
C VAL A 25 -8.00 25.92 35.50
N ALA A 26 -7.87 26.95 34.66
CA ALA A 26 -6.58 27.56 34.33
C ALA A 26 -5.84 28.08 35.58
N GLY A 27 -6.57 28.61 36.56
CA GLY A 27 -6.05 29.09 37.84
C GLY A 27 -5.42 28.01 38.73
N GLY A 28 -5.77 26.74 38.51
CA GLY A 28 -5.21 25.60 39.23
C GLY A 28 -4.02 24.92 38.53
N LEU A 29 -3.75 25.25 37.27
CA LEU A 29 -2.71 24.59 36.48
C LEU A 29 -1.31 24.82 37.05
N GLY A 30 -0.54 23.74 37.20
CA GLY A 30 0.80 23.78 37.78
C GLY A 30 0.83 23.99 39.30
N GLY A 31 -0.32 23.98 39.96
CA GLY A 31 -0.46 24.16 41.40
C GLY A 31 -0.17 25.58 41.87
N SER A 32 0.29 25.72 43.11
CA SER A 32 0.65 27.03 43.66
C SER A 32 1.90 27.59 42.98
N SER A 33 1.80 28.81 42.43
CA SER A 33 2.90 29.48 41.72
C SER A 33 4.17 29.55 42.57
N THR A 34 5.19 28.78 42.19
CA THR A 34 6.51 28.78 42.85
C THR A 34 7.25 30.12 42.70
N LEU A 35 6.77 31.02 41.85
CA LEU A 35 7.27 32.39 41.73
C LEU A 35 6.73 33.33 42.82
N LEU A 36 5.63 33.00 43.50
CA LEU A 36 5.03 33.84 44.55
C LEU A 36 4.82 33.11 45.89
N HIS A 37 4.72 31.78 45.83
CA HIS A 37 4.45 30.88 46.94
C HIS A 37 5.49 29.75 46.97
N TYR A 38 6.77 30.11 46.98
CA TYR A 38 7.85 29.15 47.13
C TYR A 38 7.83 28.53 48.54
N HIS A 39 7.66 27.21 48.60
CA HIS A 39 7.64 26.44 49.84
C HIS A 39 8.91 25.60 49.98
N GLU A 40 9.57 25.74 51.12
CA GLU A 40 10.76 24.96 51.47
C GLU A 40 10.34 23.69 52.22
N ALA A 41 10.65 22.53 51.65
CA ALA A 41 10.49 21.22 52.27
C ALA A 41 11.82 20.46 52.22
N PRO A 42 12.05 19.45 53.08
CA PRO A 42 13.22 18.59 52.97
C PRO A 42 13.34 18.03 51.55
N GLU A 43 14.56 18.11 50.99
CA GLU A 43 14.90 17.58 49.66
C GLU A 43 14.18 18.27 48.48
N SER A 44 13.48 19.41 48.69
CA SER A 44 12.82 20.15 47.60
C SER A 44 13.75 21.15 46.87
N PHE A 45 14.93 21.42 47.43
CA PHE A 45 15.86 22.41 46.89
C PHE A 45 17.32 22.09 47.21
N ILE A 46 18.23 22.60 46.38
CA ILE A 46 19.68 22.57 46.65
C ILE A 46 20.07 23.95 47.22
N GLU A 47 20.51 23.96 48.48
CA GLU A 47 21.04 25.16 49.13
C GLU A 47 22.47 25.44 48.65
N MET A 48 22.65 26.48 47.83
CA MET A 48 23.95 26.84 47.26
C MET A 48 24.67 27.96 48.03
N THR A 49 24.04 28.55 49.05
CA THR A 49 24.65 29.66 49.81
C THR A 49 25.94 29.23 50.54
N THR A 50 26.04 27.95 50.91
CA THR A 50 27.22 27.36 51.59
C THR A 50 28.17 26.63 50.64
N ALA A 51 27.99 26.77 49.32
CA ALA A 51 28.83 26.10 48.33
C ALA A 51 30.31 26.54 48.41
N HIS A 52 31.21 25.64 48.02
CA HIS A 52 32.65 25.85 48.16
C HIS A 52 33.15 27.06 47.34
N PRO A 53 33.86 28.03 47.97
CA PRO A 53 34.22 29.30 47.34
C PRO A 53 35.17 29.18 46.15
N GLY A 54 35.91 28.06 46.02
CA GLY A 54 36.75 27.80 44.85
C GLY A 54 35.99 27.37 43.58
N SER A 55 34.80 26.77 43.75
CA SER A 55 34.02 26.18 42.64
C SER A 55 32.81 27.06 42.27
N LEU A 56 32.27 27.80 43.24
CA LEU A 56 31.11 28.66 43.07
C LEU A 56 31.29 29.76 41.99
N PRO A 57 32.43 30.48 41.90
CA PRO A 57 32.64 31.47 40.83
C PRO A 57 32.62 30.83 39.44
N GLN A 58 33.22 29.64 39.28
CA GLN A 58 33.24 28.93 38.01
C GLN A 58 31.82 28.52 37.59
N PHE A 59 31.04 28.01 38.54
CA PHE A 59 29.64 27.68 38.32
C PHE A 59 28.80 28.91 37.92
N ILE A 60 28.92 30.02 38.66
CA ILE A 60 28.20 31.28 38.39
C ILE A 60 28.55 31.84 37.00
N THR A 61 29.80 31.67 36.54
CA THR A 61 30.21 32.07 35.17
C THR A 61 29.64 31.18 34.06
N GLY A 62 28.92 30.10 34.40
CA GLY A 62 28.25 29.20 33.46
C GLY A 62 29.05 27.97 33.07
N ARG A 63 30.18 27.67 33.75
CA ARG A 63 30.93 26.42 33.51
C ARG A 63 30.16 25.22 34.10
N SER A 64 30.19 24.11 33.37
CA SER A 64 29.72 22.81 33.89
C SER A 64 30.46 22.46 35.17
N THR A 65 29.71 22.18 36.23
CA THR A 65 30.29 21.87 37.55
C THR A 65 29.57 20.67 38.15
N LEU A 66 30.33 19.70 38.65
CA LEU A 66 29.78 18.56 39.40
C LEU A 66 29.32 19.00 40.79
N LEU A 67 28.22 18.42 41.27
CA LEU A 67 27.66 18.71 42.58
C LEU A 67 28.64 18.36 43.71
N SER A 68 29.40 17.27 43.59
CA SER A 68 30.50 16.94 44.51
C SER A 68 31.62 17.98 44.59
N ASN A 69 31.85 18.76 43.52
CA ASN A 69 32.84 19.84 43.54
C ASN A 69 32.32 21.08 44.28
N LEU A 70 30.99 21.22 44.42
CA LEU A 70 30.35 22.35 45.11
C LEU A 70 30.20 22.10 46.61
N PHE A 71 30.05 20.85 47.05
CA PHE A 71 29.88 20.49 48.46
C PHE A 71 30.98 19.54 48.92
N ARG A 72 31.84 20.01 49.85
CA ARG A 72 32.92 19.20 50.43
C ARG A 72 32.51 18.40 51.67
N ASP A 73 31.49 18.84 52.38
CA ASP A 73 30.92 18.12 53.54
C ASP A 73 30.03 16.97 53.04
N GLU A 74 30.27 15.75 53.52
CA GLU A 74 29.52 14.55 53.13
C GLU A 74 28.03 14.64 53.48
N VAL A 75 27.67 15.30 54.60
CA VAL A 75 26.26 15.44 55.02
C VAL A 75 25.55 16.41 54.08
N ALA A 76 26.16 17.57 53.82
CA ALA A 76 25.64 18.55 52.87
C ALA A 76 25.56 17.99 51.45
N LEU A 77 26.57 17.24 51.00
CA LEU A 77 26.57 16.58 49.69
C LEU A 77 25.47 15.53 49.58
N ARG A 78 25.22 14.74 50.64
CA ARG A 78 24.13 13.75 50.66
C ARG A 78 22.76 14.44 50.52
N GLY A 79 22.51 15.49 51.30
CA GLY A 79 21.27 16.27 51.19
C GLY A 79 21.10 16.93 49.83
N ALA A 80 22.17 17.50 49.28
CA ALA A 80 22.17 18.09 47.95
C ALA A 80 21.90 17.06 46.84
N ARG A 81 22.43 15.83 46.96
CA ARG A 81 22.19 14.74 45.99
C ARG A 81 20.74 14.27 46.01
N LEU A 82 20.13 14.11 47.18
CA LEU A 82 18.70 13.77 47.31
C LEU A 82 17.81 14.85 46.69
N ALA A 83 18.11 16.13 46.98
CA ALA A 83 17.40 17.23 46.36
C ALA A 83 17.60 17.29 44.84
N ALA A 84 18.83 17.09 44.35
CA ALA A 84 19.13 17.06 42.94
C ALA A 84 18.40 15.91 42.21
N GLU A 85 18.28 14.75 42.85
CA GLU A 85 17.53 13.61 42.31
C GLU A 85 16.04 13.95 42.16
N ARG A 86 15.42 14.54 43.20
CA ARG A 86 14.01 14.96 43.16
C ARG A 86 13.76 16.08 42.14
N ILE A 87 14.61 17.09 42.08
CA ILE A 87 14.52 18.17 41.09
C ILE A 87 14.73 17.64 39.68
N ALA A 88 15.67 16.71 39.47
CA ALA A 88 15.93 16.11 38.17
C ALA A 88 14.73 15.26 37.70
N ALA A 89 14.14 14.46 38.57
CA ALA A 89 12.92 13.70 38.27
C ALA A 89 11.77 14.65 37.89
N LYS A 90 11.55 15.70 38.68
CA LYS A 90 10.50 16.70 38.42
C LYS A 90 10.74 17.48 37.11
N ASN A 91 12.00 17.78 36.80
CA ASN A 91 12.38 18.42 35.55
C ASN A 91 12.10 17.52 34.33
N VAL A 92 12.35 16.22 34.44
CA VAL A 92 12.05 15.26 33.38
C VAL A 92 10.54 15.18 33.16
N GLU A 93 9.74 15.09 34.23
CA GLU A 93 8.28 15.11 34.17
C GLU A 93 7.75 16.37 33.47
N LEU A 94 8.09 17.55 33.99
CA LEU A 94 7.61 18.84 33.47
C LEU A 94 8.07 19.09 32.03
N ARG A 95 9.33 18.79 31.70
CA ARG A 95 9.83 19.04 30.34
C ARG A 95 9.23 18.06 29.33
N THR A 96 9.07 16.80 29.69
CA THR A 96 8.63 15.76 28.74
C THR A 96 7.12 15.80 28.53
N SER A 97 6.35 15.88 29.61
CA SER A 97 4.89 15.82 29.57
C SER A 97 4.21 17.18 29.42
N ARG A 98 4.89 18.28 29.79
CA ARG A 98 4.31 19.64 29.80
C ARG A 98 5.07 20.64 28.93
N GLY A 99 6.29 20.32 28.49
CA GLY A 99 7.12 21.26 27.74
C GLY A 99 7.60 22.45 28.58
N ILE A 100 7.54 22.35 29.92
CA ILE A 100 7.88 23.44 30.84
C ILE A 100 9.33 23.29 31.32
N ASP A 101 10.15 24.31 31.09
CA ASP A 101 11.50 24.42 31.65
C ASP A 101 11.48 25.20 32.98
N ALA A 102 11.32 24.48 34.09
CA ALA A 102 11.16 25.09 35.42
C ALA A 102 12.46 25.19 36.25
N VAL A 103 13.52 24.46 35.94
CA VAL A 103 14.71 24.44 36.82
C VAL A 103 15.52 25.74 36.71
N ARG A 104 15.61 26.48 37.82
CA ARG A 104 16.32 27.76 37.87
C ARG A 104 17.19 27.86 39.13
N LEU A 105 18.29 28.61 39.01
CA LEU A 105 18.99 29.19 40.14
C LEU A 105 18.27 30.47 40.54
N ALA A 106 17.70 30.48 41.74
CA ALA A 106 17.17 31.65 42.40
C ALA A 106 18.26 32.36 43.21
N VAL A 107 18.32 33.68 43.10
CA VAL A 107 19.23 34.53 43.88
C VAL A 107 18.43 35.60 44.60
N GLY A 108 18.45 35.54 45.92
CA GLY A 108 17.60 36.34 46.78
C GLY A 108 16.19 35.74 46.91
N VAL A 109 15.64 35.74 48.12
CA VAL A 109 14.26 35.34 48.40
C VAL A 109 13.57 36.46 49.16
N ALA A 110 12.50 37.00 48.57
CA ALA A 110 11.62 38.01 49.16
C ALA A 110 10.45 37.34 49.88
N SER A 111 10.03 37.88 51.02
CA SER A 111 8.88 37.41 51.79
C SER A 111 8.08 38.60 52.33
N TRP A 112 6.75 38.55 52.22
CA TRP A 112 5.85 39.58 52.72
C TRP A 112 4.45 39.02 53.04
N ARG A 113 3.59 39.84 53.65
CA ARG A 113 2.18 39.50 53.91
C ARG A 113 1.26 40.49 53.22
N PHE A 114 0.23 39.98 52.53
CA PHE A 114 -0.79 40.79 51.89
C PHE A 114 -2.14 40.05 51.93
N GLY A 115 -3.23 40.75 52.27
CA GLY A 115 -4.57 40.15 52.32
C GLY A 115 -4.68 38.93 53.25
N GLY A 116 -3.94 38.90 54.36
CA GLY A 116 -3.90 37.76 55.30
C GLY A 116 -3.07 36.55 54.84
N ARG A 117 -2.60 36.52 53.58
CA ARG A 117 -1.76 35.45 53.02
C ARG A 117 -0.27 35.82 53.11
N GLN A 118 0.57 34.80 53.18
CA GLN A 118 2.03 34.94 53.16
C GLN A 118 2.57 34.62 51.77
N PHE A 119 3.47 35.47 51.29
CA PHE A 119 4.14 35.34 50.00
C PHE A 119 5.63 35.08 50.22
N THR A 120 6.22 34.26 49.36
CA THR A 120 7.65 33.96 49.35
C THR A 120 8.07 33.75 47.90
N ALA A 121 8.89 34.66 47.38
CA ALA A 121 9.21 34.75 45.97
C ALA A 121 10.72 34.83 45.74
N PRO A 122 11.29 34.09 44.78
CA PRO A 122 12.66 34.35 44.33
C PRO A 122 12.76 35.74 43.70
N VAL A 123 13.90 36.42 43.87
CA VAL A 123 14.13 37.78 43.33
C VAL A 123 14.72 37.73 41.92
N LEU A 124 15.90 37.14 41.77
CA LEU A 124 16.54 36.88 40.48
C LEU A 124 16.46 35.40 40.14
N LEU A 125 16.30 35.10 38.86
CA LEU A 125 16.20 33.75 38.33
C LEU A 125 17.16 33.60 37.16
N ARG A 126 17.84 32.45 37.09
CA ARG A 126 18.62 32.07 35.92
C ARG A 126 18.37 30.62 35.55
N PRO A 127 18.06 30.30 34.28
CA PRO A 127 17.86 28.92 33.85
C PRO A 127 19.07 28.04 34.17
N LEU A 128 18.81 26.83 34.66
CA LEU A 128 19.85 25.87 35.04
C LEU A 128 19.58 24.52 34.39
N GLY A 129 20.58 24.01 33.66
CA GLY A 129 20.63 22.60 33.29
C GLY A 129 21.10 21.75 34.47
N LEU A 130 20.30 20.78 34.87
CA LEU A 130 20.63 19.75 35.86
C LEU A 130 20.58 18.39 35.17
N ARG A 131 21.68 17.65 35.18
CA ARG A 131 21.80 16.33 34.54
C ARG A 131 22.48 15.35 35.48
N ARG A 132 22.09 14.08 35.41
CA ARG A 132 22.77 13.00 36.14
C ARG A 132 24.08 12.65 35.43
N HIS A 133 25.15 12.50 36.20
CA HIS A 133 26.48 12.13 35.71
C HIS A 133 27.05 11.00 36.58
N HIS A 134 26.86 9.75 36.14
CA HIS A 134 27.09 8.53 36.93
C HIS A 134 26.34 8.56 38.27
N ALA A 135 27.07 8.55 39.39
CA ALA A 135 26.51 8.65 40.73
C ALA A 135 26.27 10.11 41.17
N ASP A 136 26.79 11.09 40.45
CA ASP A 136 26.73 12.51 40.80
C ASP A 136 25.78 13.30 39.88
N PHE A 137 25.68 14.62 40.06
CA PHE A 137 24.93 15.52 39.18
C PHE A 137 25.81 16.62 38.60
N GLU A 138 25.62 16.93 37.33
CA GLU A 138 26.25 18.04 36.62
C GLU A 138 25.27 19.23 36.55
N LEU A 139 25.75 20.41 36.93
CA LEU A 139 25.00 21.66 36.94
C LEU A 139 25.64 22.65 35.96
N LYS A 140 24.80 23.28 35.12
CA LYS A 140 25.24 24.27 34.13
C LYS A 140 24.22 25.40 33.96
N LEU A 141 24.60 26.62 34.32
CA LEU A 141 23.78 27.80 34.11
C LEU A 141 23.68 28.15 32.62
N ARG A 142 22.50 28.60 32.20
CA ARG A 142 22.19 29.02 30.83
C ARG A 142 21.64 30.45 30.85
N GLY A 143 21.86 31.19 29.76
CA GLY A 143 21.37 32.57 29.62
C GLY A 143 21.87 33.52 30.71
N HIS A 144 21.07 34.55 30.98
CA HIS A 144 21.32 35.62 31.94
C HIS A 144 20.35 35.56 33.13
N PHE A 145 20.67 36.27 34.21
CA PHE A 145 19.72 36.50 35.30
C PHE A 145 18.60 37.45 34.86
N SER A 146 17.37 37.09 35.16
CA SER A 146 16.18 37.96 35.03
C SER A 146 15.52 38.14 36.40
N VAL A 147 14.87 39.28 36.61
CA VAL A 147 14.02 39.46 37.79
C VAL A 147 12.76 38.61 37.64
N ASN A 148 12.29 38.03 38.74
CA ASN A 148 11.03 37.29 38.77
C ASN A 148 9.86 38.20 38.33
N PRO A 149 9.19 37.90 37.21
CA PRO A 149 8.14 38.75 36.66
C PRO A 149 6.89 38.80 37.55
N GLU A 150 6.55 37.71 38.24
CA GLU A 150 5.40 37.71 39.15
C GLU A 150 5.69 38.52 40.41
N LEU A 151 6.94 38.60 40.87
CA LEU A 151 7.33 39.51 41.95
C LEU A 151 7.13 40.97 41.54
N VAL A 152 7.58 41.34 40.33
CA VAL A 152 7.41 42.70 39.79
C VAL A 152 5.93 43.07 39.74
N ARG A 153 5.10 42.15 39.22
CA ARG A 153 3.65 42.33 39.13
C ARG A 153 3.00 42.46 40.51
N ALA A 154 3.30 41.53 41.43
CA ALA A 154 2.74 41.54 42.77
C ALA A 154 3.10 42.81 43.55
N VAL A 155 4.35 43.28 43.45
CA VAL A 155 4.79 44.51 44.12
C VAL A 155 4.07 45.75 43.57
N ARG A 156 3.84 45.81 42.24
CA ARG A 156 3.05 46.87 41.61
C ARG A 156 1.58 46.83 42.05
N GLU A 157 0.94 45.67 41.98
CA GLU A 157 -0.49 45.51 42.25
C GLU A 157 -0.83 45.65 43.74
N GLN A 158 0.03 45.17 44.62
CA GLN A 158 -0.22 45.15 46.07
C GLN A 158 0.26 46.41 46.78
N PHE A 159 1.33 47.07 46.28
CA PHE A 159 1.95 48.21 46.94
C PHE A 159 2.08 49.46 46.07
N GLY A 160 1.71 49.41 44.78
CA GLY A 160 1.82 50.56 43.87
C GLY A 160 3.27 50.92 43.49
N VAL A 161 4.22 50.00 43.70
CA VAL A 161 5.64 50.24 43.43
C VAL A 161 6.00 49.70 42.04
N GLU A 162 6.45 50.59 41.15
CA GLU A 162 6.93 50.22 39.82
C GLU A 162 8.37 49.69 39.89
N LEU A 163 8.57 48.46 39.42
CA LEU A 163 9.88 47.81 39.33
C LEU A 163 10.25 47.59 37.85
N ASP A 164 11.28 48.29 37.38
CA ASP A 164 11.90 47.95 36.10
C ASP A 164 12.81 46.72 36.28
N GLY A 165 12.29 45.55 35.90
CA GLY A 165 12.99 44.28 36.02
C GLY A 165 14.30 44.22 35.22
N ALA A 166 14.38 44.88 34.06
CA ALA A 166 15.59 44.86 33.23
C ALA A 166 16.69 45.70 33.85
N SER A 167 16.36 46.92 34.29
CA SER A 167 17.29 47.78 35.02
C SER A 167 17.75 47.11 36.32
N LEU A 168 16.84 46.47 37.06
CA LEU A 168 17.16 45.79 38.31
C LEU A 168 18.03 44.54 38.10
N ALA A 169 17.80 43.76 37.04
CA ALA A 169 18.66 42.63 36.66
C ALA A 169 20.07 43.08 36.24
N SER A 170 20.19 44.23 35.57
CA SER A 170 21.50 44.75 35.13
C SER A 170 22.44 45.08 36.28
N LEU A 171 21.90 45.49 37.44
CA LEU A 171 22.65 45.74 38.67
C LEU A 171 23.32 44.47 39.24
N ALA A 172 22.92 43.29 38.76
CA ALA A 172 23.53 42.03 39.16
C ALA A 172 24.92 41.80 38.54
N TYR A 173 25.34 42.64 37.60
CA TYR A 173 26.63 42.53 36.90
C TYR A 173 27.45 43.81 37.09
N ASP A 174 28.70 43.66 37.52
CA ASP A 174 29.68 44.73 37.67
C ASP A 174 31.00 44.28 37.02
N ASP A 175 31.46 44.99 35.97
CA ASP A 175 32.60 44.59 35.12
C ASP A 175 32.57 43.12 34.64
N GLY A 176 31.37 42.59 34.41
CA GLY A 176 31.15 41.19 33.98
C GLY A 176 31.22 40.15 35.12
N LEU A 177 31.48 40.57 36.36
CA LEU A 177 31.37 39.75 37.56
C LEU A 177 29.94 39.82 38.12
N PHE A 178 29.39 38.66 38.50
CA PHE A 178 28.06 38.60 39.11
C PHE A 178 28.11 39.00 40.59
N GLN A 179 27.32 40.01 40.96
CA GLN A 179 27.15 40.50 42.33
C GLN A 179 25.67 40.66 42.66
N PRO A 180 25.07 39.83 43.53
CA PRO A 180 23.63 39.90 43.81
C PRO A 180 23.22 41.01 44.79
N GLN A 181 24.17 41.55 45.56
CA GLN A 181 23.90 42.48 46.65
C GLN A 181 23.27 43.82 46.20
N PRO A 182 23.73 44.48 45.13
CA PRO A 182 23.13 45.73 44.63
C PRO A 182 21.63 45.59 44.29
N VAL A 183 21.24 44.44 43.73
CA VAL A 183 19.84 44.13 43.40
C VAL A 183 18.98 44.06 44.66
N ILE A 184 19.48 43.33 45.67
CA ILE A 184 18.78 43.13 46.95
C ILE A 184 18.63 44.44 47.71
N ASP A 185 19.69 45.25 47.77
CA ASP A 185 19.67 46.53 48.47
C ASP A 185 18.74 47.53 47.78
N ARG A 186 18.72 47.54 46.43
CA ARG A 186 17.77 48.35 45.67
C ARG A 186 16.32 47.93 45.93
N LEU A 187 16.04 46.63 45.96
CA LEU A 187 14.69 46.13 46.23
C LEU A 187 14.24 46.49 47.65
N ARG A 188 15.11 46.33 48.66
CA ARG A 188 14.84 46.75 50.06
C ARG A 188 14.59 48.25 50.17
N GLN A 189 15.33 49.07 49.44
CA GLN A 189 15.12 50.52 49.42
C GLN A 189 13.75 50.88 48.84
N LEU A 190 13.35 50.27 47.73
CA LEU A 190 12.06 50.55 47.08
C LEU A 190 10.86 50.06 47.91
N THR A 191 11.05 49.02 48.73
CA THR A 191 10.01 48.41 49.56
C THR A 191 10.10 48.79 51.05
N SER A 192 10.93 49.78 51.41
CA SER A 192 11.20 50.12 52.82
C SER A 192 9.98 50.65 53.59
N HIS A 193 8.93 51.07 52.89
CA HIS A 193 7.66 51.54 53.46
C HIS A 193 6.68 50.39 53.76
N VAL A 194 7.03 49.14 53.40
CA VAL A 194 6.21 47.95 53.64
C VAL A 194 6.82 47.15 54.79
N ASP A 195 6.27 47.30 55.99
CA ASP A 195 6.82 46.70 57.23
C ASP A 195 6.98 45.17 57.19
N SER A 196 6.13 44.47 56.41
CA SER A 196 6.17 43.02 56.29
C SER A 196 7.17 42.51 55.24
N PHE A 197 7.71 43.39 54.39
CA PHE A 197 8.53 43.00 53.25
C PHE A 197 9.99 42.82 53.68
N SER A 198 10.55 41.64 53.41
CA SER A 198 11.93 41.30 53.72
C SER A 198 12.58 40.55 52.57
N VAL A 199 13.88 40.75 52.36
CA VAL A 199 14.64 40.06 51.31
C VAL A 199 15.89 39.44 51.93
N LYS A 200 16.08 38.13 51.76
CA LYS A 200 17.26 37.37 52.22
C LYS A 200 18.16 37.02 51.04
N ALA A 201 19.47 37.25 51.17
CA ALA A 201 20.46 36.87 50.17
C ALA A 201 20.76 35.36 50.25
N ARG A 202 20.03 34.56 49.48
CA ARG A 202 20.22 33.10 49.38
C ARG A 202 20.40 32.67 47.93
N LEU A 203 21.15 31.60 47.71
CA LEU A 203 21.31 30.94 46.41
C LEU A 203 20.62 29.59 46.49
N VAL A 204 19.54 29.41 45.72
CA VAL A 204 18.70 28.22 45.82
C VAL A 204 18.44 27.66 44.43
N VAL A 205 18.64 26.37 44.24
CA VAL A 205 18.21 25.67 43.01
C VAL A 205 16.97 24.86 43.31
N SER A 206 15.91 25.11 42.54
CA SER A 206 14.66 24.37 42.59
C SER A 206 13.88 24.58 41.28
N THR A 207 12.63 24.13 41.24
CA THR A 207 11.69 24.40 40.15
C THR A 207 10.95 25.71 40.40
N PHE A 208 11.07 26.64 39.46
CA PHE A 208 10.50 27.98 39.49
C PHE A 208 9.82 28.31 38.16
N ALA A 209 8.49 28.24 38.16
CA ALA A 209 7.64 28.65 37.05
C ALA A 209 6.25 29.07 37.57
N ASP A 210 5.61 29.97 36.83
CA ASP A 210 4.20 30.30 36.94
C ASP A 210 3.50 29.87 35.66
N VAL A 211 2.47 29.04 35.78
CA VAL A 211 1.71 28.50 34.63
C VAL A 211 0.34 29.15 34.58
N ALA A 212 -0.37 29.13 35.71
CA ALA A 212 -1.72 29.67 35.83
C ALA A 212 -1.82 31.18 35.55
N GLY A 213 -0.90 31.99 36.05
CA GLY A 213 -1.06 33.45 36.05
C GLY A 213 -1.20 34.04 34.64
N ASP A 214 -0.28 33.71 33.73
CA ASP A 214 -0.32 34.21 32.35
C ASP A 214 -1.52 33.66 31.57
N MET A 215 -1.89 32.39 31.82
CA MET A 215 -3.06 31.79 31.18
C MET A 215 -4.38 32.44 31.61
N VAL A 216 -4.60 32.64 32.92
CA VAL A 216 -5.81 33.29 33.43
C VAL A 216 -5.95 34.71 32.88
N ARG A 217 -4.84 35.44 32.76
CA ARG A 217 -4.81 36.77 32.13
C ARG A 217 -5.22 36.71 30.67
N ASP A 218 -4.65 35.77 29.92
CA ASP A 218 -4.97 35.58 28.50
C ASP A 218 -6.44 35.17 28.25
N LEU A 219 -7.06 34.54 29.25
CA LEU A 219 -8.46 34.08 29.26
C LEU A 219 -9.46 35.10 29.84
N GLN A 220 -9.05 36.35 30.08
CA GLN A 220 -10.00 37.41 30.42
C GLN A 220 -11.01 37.66 29.31
N ARG A 221 -10.62 37.41 28.05
CA ARG A 221 -11.49 37.49 26.87
C ARG A 221 -11.49 36.13 26.17
N ILE A 222 -12.67 35.54 26.04
CA ILE A 222 -12.86 34.22 25.40
C ILE A 222 -13.70 34.31 24.11
N ASP A 223 -13.69 35.48 23.47
CA ASP A 223 -14.47 35.76 22.25
C ASP A 223 -13.90 34.96 21.06
N HIS A 224 -14.43 33.76 20.81
CA HIS A 224 -14.08 32.93 19.66
C HIS A 224 -15.22 31.93 19.35
N PRO A 225 -15.62 31.72 18.09
CA PRO A 225 -16.75 30.85 17.77
C PRO A 225 -16.66 29.42 18.25
N ILE A 226 -15.48 28.79 18.18
CA ILE A 226 -15.30 27.44 18.72
C ILE A 226 -15.48 27.41 20.24
N LEU A 227 -15.00 28.44 20.95
CA LEU A 227 -15.17 28.51 22.40
C LEU A 227 -16.63 28.82 22.77
N GLY A 228 -17.32 29.64 21.99
CA GLY A 228 -18.75 29.88 22.15
C GLY A 228 -19.60 28.65 21.83
N ALA A 229 -19.22 27.87 20.81
CA ALA A 229 -19.84 26.58 20.49
C ALA A 229 -19.68 25.57 21.63
N LEU A 230 -18.47 25.46 22.22
CA LEU A 230 -18.22 24.66 23.42
C LEU A 230 -19.01 25.18 24.64
N ALA A 231 -19.23 26.49 24.73
CA ALA A 231 -20.11 27.09 25.72
C ALA A 231 -21.61 26.83 25.44
N GLY A 232 -21.97 26.14 24.34
CA GLY A 232 -23.34 25.81 23.97
C GLY A 232 -24.10 26.93 23.24
N GLN A 233 -23.41 27.93 22.69
CA GLN A 233 -24.05 29.01 21.94
C GLN A 233 -24.59 28.48 20.59
N PRO A 234 -25.90 28.59 20.31
CA PRO A 234 -26.50 27.98 19.12
C PRO A 234 -25.99 28.54 17.78
N ASP A 235 -25.75 29.84 17.69
CA ASP A 235 -25.27 30.47 16.44
C ASP A 235 -23.83 30.06 16.12
N ASP A 236 -22.98 30.00 17.14
CA ASP A 236 -21.61 29.52 17.01
C ASP A 236 -21.56 28.03 16.68
N LEU A 237 -22.38 27.20 17.32
CA LEU A 237 -22.50 25.78 16.99
C LEU A 237 -22.89 25.58 15.52
N ARG A 238 -23.87 26.34 15.03
CA ARG A 238 -24.28 26.29 13.62
C ARG A 238 -23.14 26.69 12.69
N MET A 239 -22.42 27.77 13.00
CA MET A 239 -21.30 28.24 12.19
C MET A 239 -20.13 27.25 12.17
N VAL A 240 -19.86 26.55 13.29
CA VAL A 240 -18.79 25.56 13.39
C VAL A 240 -19.18 24.24 12.70
N GLN A 241 -20.46 23.86 12.75
CA GLN A 241 -21.00 22.64 12.11
C GLN A 241 -21.40 22.83 10.64
N GLU A 242 -21.30 24.05 10.10
CA GLU A 242 -21.64 24.34 8.71
C GLU A 242 -20.84 23.43 7.76
N THR A 243 -21.57 22.58 7.04
CA THR A 243 -20.97 21.63 6.10
C THR A 243 -20.38 22.37 4.92
N ARG A 244 -19.06 22.41 4.84
CA ARG A 244 -18.34 22.94 3.67
C ARG A 244 -18.12 21.81 2.66
N PRO A 245 -18.32 22.06 1.35
CA PRO A 245 -18.03 21.06 0.34
C PRO A 245 -16.54 20.68 0.42
N VAL A 246 -16.27 19.40 0.63
CA VAL A 246 -14.92 18.86 0.67
C VAL A 246 -14.52 18.56 -0.78
N ALA A 247 -13.46 19.21 -1.26
CA ALA A 247 -12.84 18.77 -2.51
C ALA A 247 -12.20 17.40 -2.25
N MET A 248 -12.64 16.37 -2.97
CA MET A 248 -11.92 15.09 -2.95
C MET A 248 -10.52 15.34 -3.51
N PRO A 249 -9.44 14.89 -2.83
CA PRO A 249 -8.10 15.05 -3.35
C PRO A 249 -8.00 14.36 -4.71
N THR A 250 -7.41 15.05 -5.69
CA THR A 250 -7.10 14.43 -7.00
C THR A 250 -6.12 13.30 -6.77
N ASP A 251 -6.36 12.14 -7.40
CA ASP A 251 -5.45 11.00 -7.33
C ASP A 251 -4.00 11.43 -7.65
N PRO A 252 -2.99 10.97 -6.87
CA PRO A 252 -1.58 11.29 -7.15
C PRO A 252 -1.13 11.00 -8.58
N ASP A 253 -1.75 10.00 -9.24
CA ASP A 253 -1.44 9.61 -10.61
C ASP A 253 -2.03 10.58 -11.66
N ASP A 254 -3.04 11.37 -11.29
CA ASP A 254 -3.70 12.40 -12.11
C ASP A 254 -3.21 13.83 -11.80
N ARG A 255 -2.47 14.00 -10.70
CA ARG A 255 -2.01 15.30 -10.21
C ARG A 255 -0.88 15.86 -11.06
N SER A 256 -0.94 17.16 -11.38
CA SER A 256 0.17 17.84 -12.03
C SER A 256 1.37 17.95 -11.08
N PRO A 257 2.63 17.86 -11.54
CA PRO A 257 3.80 18.02 -10.68
C PRO A 257 3.81 19.34 -9.89
N SER A 258 3.26 20.42 -10.46
CA SER A 258 3.17 21.72 -9.79
C SER A 258 2.21 21.76 -8.59
N SER A 259 1.30 20.79 -8.48
CA SER A 259 0.34 20.67 -7.38
C SER A 259 0.67 19.50 -6.43
N ASP A 260 1.62 18.65 -6.80
CA ASP A 260 2.11 17.52 -5.99
C ASP A 260 3.24 17.99 -5.06
N THR A 261 2.93 18.91 -4.15
CA THR A 261 3.93 19.68 -3.39
C THR A 261 4.08 19.28 -1.92
N LEU A 262 3.55 18.11 -1.55
CA LEU A 262 3.64 17.57 -0.20
C LEU A 262 5.11 17.46 0.22
N LEU A 263 5.38 17.84 1.47
CA LEU A 263 6.73 17.88 2.02
C LEU A 263 7.26 16.49 2.35
N LEU A 264 6.37 15.59 2.70
CA LEU A 264 6.65 14.20 3.03
C LEU A 264 5.55 13.32 2.40
N ASP A 265 5.87 12.05 2.15
CA ASP A 265 4.90 11.10 1.59
C ASP A 265 3.62 10.99 2.44
N ALA A 266 2.47 10.88 1.78
CA ALA A 266 1.18 10.71 2.44
C ALA A 266 0.37 9.61 1.75
N ASP A 267 -0.40 8.88 2.55
CA ASP A 267 -1.43 7.96 2.03
C ASP A 267 -2.75 8.69 1.74
N ALA A 268 -3.72 7.97 1.19
CA ALA A 268 -5.02 8.52 0.83
C ALA A 268 -5.82 9.08 2.03
N GLU A 269 -5.71 8.49 3.23
CA GLU A 269 -6.39 8.98 4.44
C GLU A 269 -5.79 10.32 4.88
N GLN A 270 -4.46 10.39 4.90
CA GLN A 270 -3.73 11.61 5.20
C GLN A 270 -4.00 12.71 4.16
N GLU A 271 -4.03 12.39 2.87
CA GLU A 271 -4.37 13.35 1.82
C GLU A 271 -5.81 13.87 1.93
N ALA A 272 -6.77 13.02 2.30
CA ALA A 272 -8.16 13.44 2.55
C ALA A 272 -8.25 14.43 3.72
N VAL A 273 -7.52 14.18 4.81
CA VAL A 273 -7.38 15.11 5.93
C VAL A 273 -6.74 16.43 5.48
N LEU A 274 -5.66 16.36 4.71
CA LEU A 274 -4.96 17.55 4.18
C LEU A 274 -5.86 18.41 3.28
N ALA A 275 -6.67 17.79 2.41
CA ALA A 275 -7.60 18.50 1.54
C ALA A 275 -8.61 19.34 2.35
N ARG A 276 -9.10 18.82 3.48
CA ARG A 276 -9.98 19.56 4.40
C ARG A 276 -9.27 20.70 5.12
N ILE A 277 -8.04 20.47 5.57
CA ILE A 277 -7.21 21.50 6.21
C ILE A 277 -6.96 22.66 5.23
N ILE A 278 -6.56 22.36 4.00
CA ILE A 278 -6.31 23.37 2.96
C ILE A 278 -7.58 24.14 2.60
N GLY A 279 -8.72 23.43 2.55
CA GLY A 279 -10.07 24.00 2.40
C GLY A 279 -10.54 24.88 3.57
N GLY A 280 -9.74 25.03 4.62
CA GLY A 280 -10.02 25.93 5.75
C GLY A 280 -11.06 25.38 6.74
N GLN A 281 -11.35 24.07 6.70
CA GLN A 281 -12.28 23.43 7.63
C GLN A 281 -11.61 23.18 8.98
N SER A 282 -12.29 23.52 10.08
CA SER A 282 -11.86 23.07 11.41
C SER A 282 -12.28 21.61 11.60
N LEU A 283 -11.40 20.77 12.13
CA LEU A 283 -11.66 19.34 12.29
C LEU A 283 -10.85 18.72 13.42
N VAL A 284 -11.30 17.56 13.88
CA VAL A 284 -10.58 16.68 14.79
C VAL A 284 -10.06 15.48 13.99
N VAL A 285 -8.83 15.08 14.25
CA VAL A 285 -8.19 13.93 13.61
C VAL A 285 -7.81 12.92 14.68
N HIS A 286 -8.55 11.82 14.73
CA HIS A 286 -8.25 10.68 15.57
C HIS A 286 -7.04 9.93 14.97
N THR A 287 -5.93 9.94 15.70
CA THR A 287 -4.65 9.39 15.21
C THR A 287 -4.26 8.13 15.96
N LEU A 288 -4.61 6.97 15.42
CA LEU A 288 -4.28 5.69 16.03
C LEU A 288 -2.75 5.48 16.02
N PRO A 289 -2.19 4.64 16.91
CA PRO A 289 -0.75 4.48 17.04
C PRO A 289 -0.03 4.11 15.74
N GLY A 290 0.88 5.00 15.30
CA GLY A 290 1.74 4.74 14.14
C GLY A 290 1.18 5.20 12.80
N THR A 291 0.06 5.90 12.77
CA THR A 291 -0.62 6.37 11.53
C THR A 291 -0.08 7.66 10.94
N GLY A 292 1.01 8.18 11.52
CA GLY A 292 1.73 9.32 10.95
C GLY A 292 1.17 10.70 11.31
N SER A 293 0.53 10.90 12.47
CA SER A 293 0.08 12.24 12.94
C SER A 293 1.08 13.39 12.68
N MET A 294 2.36 13.18 13.03
CA MET A 294 3.42 14.17 12.80
C MET A 294 3.72 14.39 11.31
N GLN A 295 3.62 13.34 10.49
CA GLN A 295 3.75 13.42 9.03
C GLN A 295 2.65 14.32 8.45
N THR A 296 1.39 14.05 8.82
CA THR A 296 0.22 14.83 8.39
C THR A 296 0.32 16.29 8.87
N THR A 297 0.80 16.52 10.09
CA THR A 297 1.04 17.88 10.62
C THR A 297 2.08 18.64 9.79
N ILE A 298 3.19 17.99 9.40
CA ILE A 298 4.23 18.64 8.59
C ILE A 298 3.73 18.95 7.18
N ASN A 299 2.98 18.03 6.56
CA ASN A 299 2.38 18.27 5.26
C ASN A 299 1.35 19.41 5.31
N ALA A 300 0.52 19.45 6.37
CA ALA A 300 -0.44 20.54 6.59
C ALA A 300 0.29 21.89 6.72
N VAL A 301 1.34 21.95 7.55
CA VAL A 301 2.17 23.14 7.69
C VAL A 301 2.78 23.57 6.36
N GLY A 302 3.32 22.63 5.57
CA GLY A 302 3.91 22.91 4.26
C GLY A 302 2.94 23.56 3.28
N GLU A 303 1.75 22.97 3.14
CA GLU A 303 0.71 23.46 2.23
C GLU A 303 0.12 24.80 2.70
N LEU A 304 -0.10 24.98 4.01
CA LEU A 304 -0.57 26.24 4.58
C LEU A 304 0.45 27.36 4.34
N VAL A 305 1.74 27.12 4.62
CA VAL A 305 2.80 28.10 4.38
C VAL A 305 2.93 28.43 2.90
N ARG A 306 2.82 27.44 2.00
CA ARG A 306 2.83 27.65 0.54
C ARG A 306 1.68 28.55 0.08
N ALA A 307 0.52 28.45 0.74
CA ALA A 307 -0.62 29.33 0.55
C ALA A 307 -0.49 30.71 1.24
N GLY A 308 0.68 31.03 1.82
CA GLY A 308 0.92 32.28 2.55
C GLY A 308 0.25 32.37 3.92
N LYS A 309 -0.25 31.24 4.45
CA LYS A 309 -0.93 31.17 5.74
C LYS A 309 0.06 30.94 6.89
N ARG A 310 -0.27 31.50 8.05
CA ARG A 310 0.50 31.37 9.28
C ARG A 310 -0.11 30.32 10.18
N THR A 311 0.75 29.50 10.78
CA THR A 311 0.33 28.34 11.57
C THR A 311 0.91 28.39 12.98
N LEU A 312 0.07 28.14 13.98
CA LEU A 312 0.49 27.92 15.36
C LEU A 312 0.32 26.44 15.70
N VAL A 313 1.43 25.73 15.93
CA VAL A 313 1.43 24.33 16.34
C VAL A 313 1.65 24.25 17.85
N VAL A 314 0.70 23.65 18.56
CA VAL A 314 0.71 23.56 20.02
C VAL A 314 0.68 22.09 20.47
N SER A 315 1.58 21.72 21.37
CA SER A 315 1.58 20.41 22.03
C SER A 315 2.19 20.54 23.42
N ALA A 316 1.64 19.85 24.42
CA ALA A 316 2.28 19.77 25.74
C ALA A 316 3.57 18.94 25.72
N ARG A 317 3.82 18.14 24.68
CA ARG A 317 4.99 17.25 24.62
C ARG A 317 6.13 17.95 23.91
N ARG A 318 7.25 18.14 24.64
CA ARG A 318 8.46 18.73 24.05
C ARG A 318 9.02 17.89 22.92
N SER A 319 8.96 16.56 23.04
CA SER A 319 9.40 15.62 22.01
C SER A 319 8.60 15.74 20.71
N THR A 320 7.30 16.02 20.79
CA THR A 320 6.44 16.29 19.62
C THR A 320 6.90 17.55 18.89
N LEU A 321 7.05 18.66 19.62
CA LEU A 321 7.49 19.94 19.03
C LEU A 321 8.91 19.86 18.43
N GLU A 322 9.85 19.25 19.16
CA GLU A 322 11.21 19.03 18.67
C GLU A 322 11.25 18.05 17.49
N GLY A 323 10.37 17.06 17.47
CA GLY A 323 10.18 16.13 16.35
C GLY A 323 9.72 16.83 15.07
N VAL A 324 8.75 17.76 15.18
CA VAL A 324 8.33 18.61 14.05
C VAL A 324 9.50 19.45 13.54
N ALA A 325 10.19 20.16 14.43
CA ALA A 325 11.36 20.98 14.06
C ALA A 325 12.49 20.16 13.43
N HIS A 326 12.75 18.95 13.95
CA HIS A 326 13.77 18.04 13.45
C HIS A 326 13.44 17.52 12.04
N ARG A 327 12.19 17.11 11.80
CA ARG A 327 11.78 16.64 10.47
C ARG A 327 11.80 17.75 9.43
N LEU A 328 11.36 18.97 9.77
CA LEU A 328 11.48 20.14 8.89
C LEU A 328 12.94 20.42 8.51
N ARG A 329 13.87 20.33 9.47
CA ARG A 329 15.32 20.39 9.20
C ARG A 329 15.77 19.31 8.23
N GLY A 330 15.27 18.08 8.39
CA GLY A 330 15.59 16.93 7.53
C GLY A 330 15.22 17.12 6.06
N ILE A 331 14.31 18.05 5.75
CA ILE A 331 13.84 18.39 4.39
C ILE A 331 14.21 19.81 3.97
N HIS A 332 15.33 20.33 4.48
CA HIS A 332 15.90 21.65 4.12
C HIS A 332 15.08 22.88 4.54
N LEU A 333 14.11 22.72 5.46
CA LEU A 333 13.28 23.78 6.01
C LEU A 333 13.72 24.22 7.42
N ASP A 334 15.03 24.31 7.63
CA ASP A 334 15.63 24.81 8.86
C ASP A 334 15.13 26.21 9.25
N GLY A 335 14.67 26.35 10.50
CA GLY A 335 14.15 27.61 11.01
C GLY A 335 12.83 28.05 10.38
N LEU A 336 12.12 27.18 9.64
CA LEU A 336 10.75 27.46 9.20
C LEU A 336 9.81 27.67 10.40
N ALA A 337 9.99 26.85 11.43
CA ALA A 337 9.21 26.89 12.65
C ALA A 337 10.06 27.46 13.80
N VAL A 338 9.51 28.42 14.54
CA VAL A 338 10.19 29.14 15.63
C VAL A 338 9.48 28.90 16.96
N SER A 339 10.19 28.97 18.09
CA SER A 339 9.58 28.91 19.42
C SER A 339 9.85 30.18 20.22
N PRO A 340 8.93 30.65 21.09
CA PRO A 340 9.16 31.80 21.97
C PRO A 340 10.44 31.66 22.81
N THR A 341 10.76 30.43 23.24
CA THR A 341 11.90 30.13 24.12
C THR A 341 13.25 30.09 23.39
N THR A 342 13.26 29.86 22.07
CA THR A 342 14.48 29.77 21.23
C THR A 342 14.50 30.77 20.07
N LEU A 343 13.63 31.78 20.13
CA LEU A 343 13.27 32.70 19.05
C LEU A 343 14.48 33.26 18.30
N ARG A 344 15.45 33.84 19.02
CA ARG A 344 16.65 34.42 18.39
C ARG A 344 17.41 33.41 17.53
N ALA A 345 17.65 32.22 18.08
CA ALA A 345 18.41 31.18 17.39
C ALA A 345 17.63 30.64 16.18
N ASP A 346 16.31 30.52 16.31
CA ASP A 346 15.43 30.10 15.22
C ASP A 346 15.40 31.12 14.08
N LEU A 347 15.27 32.41 14.38
CA LEU A 347 15.28 33.48 13.38
C LEU A 347 16.62 33.59 12.66
N ILE A 348 17.75 33.45 13.37
CA ILE A 348 19.07 33.43 12.72
C ILE A 348 19.18 32.24 11.76
N ARG A 349 18.65 31.07 12.12
CA ARG A 349 18.57 29.91 11.21
C ARG A 349 17.67 30.20 10.01
N ALA A 350 16.50 30.82 10.23
CA ALA A 350 15.55 31.17 9.18
C ALA A 350 16.17 32.14 8.15
N ILE A 351 16.86 33.18 8.61
CA ILE A 351 17.62 34.10 7.74
C ILE A 351 18.70 33.32 7.00
N GLY A 352 19.48 32.50 7.70
CA GLY A 352 20.53 31.67 7.09
C GLY A 352 20.00 30.74 6.00
N ARG A 353 18.80 30.16 6.16
CA ARG A 353 18.11 29.36 5.13
C ARG A 353 17.72 30.23 3.94
N ASN A 354 17.06 31.37 4.17
CA ASN A 354 16.61 32.27 3.11
C ASN A 354 17.78 32.81 2.27
N GLU A 355 18.92 33.16 2.89
CA GLU A 355 20.10 33.66 2.18
C GLU A 355 20.80 32.59 1.34
N ARG A 356 20.72 31.30 1.74
CA ARG A 356 21.40 30.19 1.06
C ARG A 356 20.54 29.50 0.00
N ALA A 357 19.21 29.62 0.09
CA ALA A 357 18.29 28.92 -0.80
C ALA A 357 18.48 29.34 -2.27
N LYS A 358 18.44 28.34 -3.17
CA LYS A 358 18.55 28.50 -4.62
C LYS A 358 17.35 27.82 -5.27
N GLN A 359 16.97 28.30 -6.46
CA GLN A 359 15.90 27.66 -7.22
C GLN A 359 16.35 26.25 -7.65
N PRO A 360 15.65 25.19 -7.24
CA PRO A 360 15.94 23.85 -7.71
C PRO A 360 15.50 23.69 -9.17
N LYS A 361 16.26 22.93 -9.95
CA LYS A 361 15.93 22.64 -11.36
C LYS A 361 15.15 21.33 -11.43
N VAL A 362 13.82 21.43 -11.43
CA VAL A 362 12.91 20.27 -11.41
C VAL A 362 12.22 19.97 -12.75
N SER A 363 12.36 20.85 -13.76
CA SER A 363 11.65 20.70 -15.05
C SER A 363 11.83 19.32 -15.70
N ASP A 364 13.08 18.85 -15.78
CA ASP A 364 13.41 17.59 -16.45
C ASP A 364 12.88 16.39 -15.63
N ILE A 365 12.80 16.53 -14.31
CA ILE A 365 12.24 15.54 -13.38
C ILE A 365 10.73 15.48 -13.56
N ASP A 366 10.07 16.64 -13.58
CA ASP A 366 8.61 16.76 -13.72
C ASP A 366 8.13 16.26 -15.10
N GLU A 367 8.84 16.59 -16.18
CA GLU A 367 8.55 16.06 -17.53
C GLU A 367 8.73 14.55 -17.59
N ALA A 368 9.79 14.02 -16.96
CA ALA A 368 10.00 12.58 -16.87
C ALA A 368 8.90 11.90 -16.02
N LEU A 369 8.46 12.54 -14.94
CA LEU A 369 7.42 12.02 -14.04
C LEU A 369 6.09 11.88 -14.78
N VAL A 370 5.64 12.92 -15.47
CA VAL A 370 4.39 12.90 -16.24
C VAL A 370 4.44 11.83 -17.33
N ARG A 371 5.57 11.73 -18.06
CA ARG A 371 5.74 10.71 -19.10
C ARG A 371 5.68 9.29 -18.53
N LEU A 372 6.40 9.03 -17.44
CA LEU A 372 6.45 7.70 -16.81
C LEU A 372 5.11 7.31 -16.18
N ARG A 373 4.41 8.27 -15.52
CA ARG A 373 3.04 8.07 -15.02
C ARG A 373 2.11 7.67 -16.15
N GLY A 374 2.11 8.41 -17.26
CA GLY A 374 1.28 8.10 -18.43
C GLY A 374 1.53 6.68 -18.96
N MET A 375 2.79 6.32 -19.23
CA MET A 375 3.14 5.00 -19.75
C MET A 375 2.74 3.84 -18.81
N LEU A 376 2.95 4.00 -17.50
CA LEU A 376 2.61 2.95 -16.53
C LEU A 376 1.09 2.85 -16.30
N ARG A 377 0.36 3.97 -16.37
CA ARG A 377 -1.11 3.98 -16.31
C ARG A 377 -1.73 3.34 -17.54
N ASP A 378 -1.25 3.68 -18.73
CA ASP A 378 -1.71 3.06 -19.98
C ASP A 378 -1.51 1.54 -19.93
N TYR A 379 -0.36 1.09 -19.42
CA TYR A 379 -0.10 -0.34 -19.21
C TYR A 379 -1.04 -0.99 -18.17
N ARG A 380 -1.23 -0.36 -17.01
CA ARG A 380 -2.17 -0.85 -15.97
C ARG A 380 -3.60 -0.90 -16.48
N GLY A 381 -4.06 0.13 -17.18
CA GLY A 381 -5.39 0.19 -17.79
C GLY A 381 -5.57 -0.94 -18.81
N ALA A 382 -4.60 -1.14 -19.70
CA ALA A 382 -4.64 -2.21 -20.69
C ALA A 382 -4.68 -3.64 -20.07
N LEU A 383 -4.12 -3.81 -18.87
CA LEU A 383 -4.18 -5.07 -18.12
C LEU A 383 -5.52 -5.28 -17.40
N ALA A 384 -6.01 -4.24 -16.74
CA ALA A 384 -7.09 -4.29 -15.74
C ALA A 384 -8.47 -4.05 -16.30
N GLU A 385 -8.60 -3.13 -17.27
CA GLU A 385 -9.90 -2.66 -17.71
C GLU A 385 -10.58 -3.71 -18.59
N PRO A 386 -11.85 -4.07 -18.31
CA PRO A 386 -12.61 -4.95 -19.17
C PRO A 386 -12.77 -4.32 -20.56
N ARG A 387 -12.45 -5.10 -21.58
CA ARG A 387 -12.62 -4.65 -22.97
C ARG A 387 -14.10 -4.55 -23.30
N ARG A 388 -14.51 -3.44 -23.89
CA ARG A 388 -15.93 -3.14 -24.16
C ARG A 388 -16.58 -4.22 -25.02
N GLU A 389 -15.84 -4.82 -25.95
CA GLU A 389 -16.32 -5.82 -26.89
C GLU A 389 -16.46 -7.21 -26.25
N LEU A 390 -15.61 -7.54 -25.27
CA LEU A 390 -15.50 -8.90 -24.70
C LEU A 390 -16.00 -9.01 -23.25
N GLY A 391 -16.14 -7.89 -22.53
CA GLY A 391 -16.53 -7.86 -21.12
C GLY A 391 -15.49 -8.44 -20.15
N VAL A 392 -14.26 -8.73 -20.61
CA VAL A 392 -13.18 -9.34 -19.82
C VAL A 392 -11.88 -8.55 -19.96
N SER A 393 -11.04 -8.56 -18.93
CA SER A 393 -9.72 -7.92 -18.93
C SER A 393 -8.61 -8.90 -19.34
N VAL A 394 -7.41 -8.39 -19.62
CA VAL A 394 -6.23 -9.24 -19.89
C VAL A 394 -5.85 -10.04 -18.65
N LEU A 395 -5.99 -9.47 -17.45
CA LEU A 395 -5.80 -10.22 -16.21
C LEU A 395 -6.76 -11.40 -16.11
N ASP A 396 -8.05 -11.21 -16.42
CA ASP A 396 -9.02 -12.31 -16.41
C ASP A 396 -8.61 -13.41 -17.39
N MET A 397 -8.13 -13.03 -18.58
CA MET A 397 -7.61 -13.99 -19.57
C MET A 397 -6.43 -14.79 -19.02
N THR A 398 -5.42 -14.13 -18.44
CA THR A 398 -4.24 -14.82 -17.89
C THR A 398 -4.57 -15.69 -16.67
N ARG A 399 -5.47 -15.25 -15.79
CA ARG A 399 -5.96 -16.02 -14.65
C ARG A 399 -6.65 -17.29 -15.08
N GLU A 400 -7.59 -17.18 -16.01
CA GLU A 400 -8.39 -18.32 -16.44
C GLU A 400 -7.57 -19.31 -17.27
N LEU A 401 -6.66 -18.84 -18.12
CA LEU A 401 -5.71 -19.70 -18.81
C LEU A 401 -4.77 -20.44 -17.83
N THR A 402 -4.33 -19.78 -16.75
CA THR A 402 -3.51 -20.40 -15.70
C THR A 402 -4.30 -21.44 -14.91
N ARG A 403 -5.57 -21.17 -14.63
CA ARG A 403 -6.50 -22.13 -13.99
C ARG A 403 -6.68 -23.37 -14.87
N LEU A 404 -6.93 -23.19 -16.17
CA LEU A 404 -7.07 -24.28 -17.15
C LEU A 404 -5.78 -25.09 -17.28
N ALA A 405 -4.61 -24.44 -17.29
CA ALA A 405 -3.31 -25.10 -17.32
C ALA A 405 -3.01 -25.92 -16.06
N SER A 406 -3.68 -25.62 -14.94
CA SER A 406 -3.53 -26.31 -13.65
C SER A 406 -4.46 -27.52 -13.49
N LEU A 407 -5.32 -27.82 -14.46
CA LEU A 407 -6.20 -28.98 -14.41
C LEU A 407 -5.39 -30.29 -14.46
N PRO A 408 -5.90 -31.41 -13.90
CA PRO A 408 -5.22 -32.71 -13.96
C PRO A 408 -4.86 -33.14 -15.39
N ILE A 409 -5.70 -32.77 -16.37
CA ILE A 409 -5.44 -32.93 -17.80
C ILE A 409 -5.72 -31.58 -18.46
N PRO A 410 -4.67 -30.75 -18.69
CA PRO A 410 -4.84 -29.44 -19.29
C PRO A 410 -5.40 -29.51 -20.73
N PRO A 411 -6.25 -28.55 -21.14
CA PRO A 411 -6.63 -28.41 -22.54
C PRO A 411 -5.43 -27.98 -23.38
N THR A 412 -5.37 -28.45 -24.63
CA THR A 412 -4.23 -28.17 -25.53
C THR A 412 -4.66 -27.67 -26.91
N SER A 413 -5.84 -27.06 -26.99
CA SER A 413 -6.41 -26.59 -28.27
C SER A 413 -5.52 -25.59 -28.99
N SER A 414 -5.18 -25.90 -30.24
CA SER A 414 -4.48 -25.01 -31.16
C SER A 414 -5.41 -24.04 -31.91
N ALA A 415 -6.72 -24.24 -31.82
CA ALA A 415 -7.72 -23.46 -32.54
C ALA A 415 -7.66 -21.99 -32.13
N ARG A 416 -7.82 -21.09 -33.12
CA ARG A 416 -7.91 -19.65 -32.90
C ARG A 416 -9.21 -19.11 -33.49
N LEU A 417 -9.98 -18.47 -32.64
CA LEU A 417 -11.28 -17.89 -32.98
C LEU A 417 -11.10 -16.50 -33.60
N SER A 418 -11.98 -16.14 -34.53
CA SER A 418 -11.98 -14.79 -35.12
C SER A 418 -12.54 -13.77 -34.13
N PRO A 419 -12.26 -12.45 -34.30
CA PRO A 419 -12.82 -11.41 -33.44
C PRO A 419 -14.35 -11.46 -33.35
N GLU A 420 -15.04 -11.73 -34.47
CA GLU A 420 -16.50 -11.82 -34.51
C GLU A 420 -17.02 -13.01 -33.69
N ALA A 421 -16.28 -14.13 -33.66
CA ALA A 421 -16.64 -15.29 -32.84
C ALA A 421 -16.41 -15.01 -31.35
N LEU A 422 -15.33 -14.30 -31.01
CA LEU A 422 -15.04 -13.90 -29.63
C LEU A 422 -16.15 -13.00 -29.06
N GLU A 423 -16.56 -11.97 -29.81
CA GLU A 423 -17.64 -11.06 -29.44
C GLU A 423 -18.98 -11.77 -29.27
N LYS A 424 -19.35 -12.64 -30.21
CA LYS A 424 -20.60 -13.42 -30.12
C LYS A 424 -20.65 -14.31 -28.88
N LEU A 425 -19.53 -14.88 -28.49
CA LEU A 425 -19.43 -15.82 -27.39
C LEU A 425 -19.18 -15.15 -26.03
N ALA A 426 -18.84 -13.85 -25.99
CA ALA A 426 -18.46 -13.15 -24.77
C ALA A 426 -19.48 -13.27 -23.62
N GLY A 427 -20.78 -13.27 -23.95
CA GLY A 427 -21.87 -13.31 -22.96
C GLY A 427 -22.49 -14.68 -22.65
N ASP A 428 -22.29 -15.71 -23.49
CA ASP A 428 -22.93 -17.03 -23.31
C ASP A 428 -22.06 -18.20 -23.78
N ARG A 429 -20.81 -18.27 -23.27
CA ARG A 429 -19.93 -19.44 -23.51
C ARG A 429 -20.51 -20.73 -22.95
N ALA A 430 -21.33 -20.64 -21.90
CA ALA A 430 -21.93 -21.80 -21.25
C ALA A 430 -22.92 -22.53 -22.19
N GLU A 431 -23.71 -21.81 -22.98
CA GLU A 431 -24.56 -22.42 -24.01
C GLU A 431 -23.72 -23.10 -25.11
N ALA A 432 -22.65 -22.45 -25.56
CA ALA A 432 -21.73 -23.03 -26.53
C ALA A 432 -21.07 -24.32 -26.01
N ALA A 433 -20.60 -24.33 -24.76
CA ALA A 433 -20.02 -25.51 -24.12
C ALA A 433 -21.02 -26.66 -23.99
N ARG A 434 -22.28 -26.38 -23.58
CA ARG A 434 -23.35 -27.40 -23.50
C ARG A 434 -23.68 -27.98 -24.88
N THR A 435 -23.75 -27.14 -25.91
CA THR A 435 -24.03 -27.55 -27.28
C THR A 435 -22.89 -28.41 -27.85
N LEU A 436 -21.64 -28.04 -27.54
CA LEU A 436 -20.45 -28.77 -27.92
C LEU A 436 -20.36 -30.15 -27.22
N ALA A 437 -20.69 -30.21 -25.93
CA ALA A 437 -20.77 -31.47 -25.18
C ALA A 437 -21.89 -32.38 -25.71
N LEU A 438 -23.05 -31.83 -26.07
CA LEU A 438 -24.12 -32.59 -26.72
C LEU A 438 -23.67 -33.16 -28.07
N ALA A 439 -22.96 -32.39 -28.89
CA ALA A 439 -22.39 -32.87 -30.15
C ALA A 439 -21.37 -34.01 -29.92
N ALA A 440 -20.51 -33.88 -28.89
CA ALA A 440 -19.56 -34.93 -28.48
C ALA A 440 -20.28 -36.23 -28.06
N ARG A 441 -21.33 -36.11 -27.24
CA ARG A 441 -22.16 -37.24 -26.78
C ARG A 441 -22.78 -38.01 -27.94
N LEU A 442 -23.26 -37.28 -28.96
CA LEU A 442 -23.84 -37.84 -30.18
C LEU A 442 -22.77 -38.40 -31.15
N GLY A 443 -21.49 -38.28 -30.80
CA GLY A 443 -20.38 -38.92 -31.50
C GLY A 443 -19.66 -38.06 -32.54
N GLU A 444 -19.85 -36.72 -32.55
CA GLU A 444 -19.22 -35.83 -33.55
C GLU A 444 -17.69 -35.96 -33.58
N PHE A 445 -17.06 -36.11 -32.41
CA PHE A 445 -15.59 -36.18 -32.29
C PHE A 445 -15.02 -37.61 -32.27
N ARG A 446 -15.85 -38.64 -32.49
CA ARG A 446 -15.35 -40.04 -32.54
C ARG A 446 -14.68 -40.38 -33.87
N VAL A 447 -14.91 -39.57 -34.90
CA VAL A 447 -14.49 -39.83 -36.27
C VAL A 447 -13.95 -38.54 -36.87
N GLY A 448 -12.67 -38.53 -37.22
CA GLY A 448 -11.99 -37.41 -37.84
C GLY A 448 -12.02 -37.43 -39.38
N PRO A 449 -11.44 -36.40 -40.02
CA PRO A 449 -11.34 -36.30 -41.49
C PRO A 449 -10.65 -37.50 -42.16
N ASP A 450 -9.70 -38.13 -41.46
CA ASP A 450 -8.90 -39.24 -41.98
C ASP A 450 -9.47 -40.63 -41.63
N ASP A 451 -10.44 -40.70 -40.70
CA ASP A 451 -10.99 -41.98 -40.21
C ASP A 451 -12.18 -42.47 -41.05
N SER A 452 -12.95 -41.56 -41.63
CA SER A 452 -14.13 -41.90 -42.41
C SER A 452 -14.35 -40.96 -43.59
N PRO A 453 -14.59 -41.48 -44.80
CA PRO A 453 -15.02 -40.66 -45.93
C PRO A 453 -16.40 -40.01 -45.74
N TRP A 454 -17.13 -40.37 -44.68
CA TRP A 454 -18.38 -39.74 -44.27
C TRP A 454 -18.18 -38.45 -43.45
N TYR A 455 -16.96 -38.12 -43.05
CA TYR A 455 -16.67 -36.93 -42.27
C TYR A 455 -17.07 -35.65 -43.02
N GLY A 456 -17.82 -34.77 -42.34
CA GLY A 456 -18.28 -33.48 -42.90
C GLY A 456 -19.45 -33.58 -43.88
N VAL A 457 -20.03 -34.78 -44.09
CA VAL A 457 -21.21 -34.96 -44.94
C VAL A 457 -22.49 -34.77 -44.11
N SER A 458 -23.37 -33.88 -44.57
CA SER A 458 -24.66 -33.63 -43.91
C SER A 458 -25.83 -34.23 -44.69
N PHE A 459 -26.77 -34.84 -43.98
CA PHE A 459 -27.99 -35.41 -44.56
C PHE A 459 -29.22 -34.76 -43.96
N THR A 460 -30.23 -34.48 -44.78
CA THR A 460 -31.50 -33.92 -44.32
C THR A 460 -32.39 -34.94 -43.62
N THR A 461 -32.13 -36.24 -43.77
CA THR A 461 -32.87 -37.33 -43.11
C THR A 461 -31.98 -38.56 -42.93
N THR A 462 -32.22 -39.34 -41.87
CA THR A 462 -31.57 -40.65 -41.65
C THR A 462 -31.80 -41.62 -42.81
N GLN A 463 -32.96 -41.51 -43.49
CA GLN A 463 -33.26 -42.36 -44.64
C GLN A 463 -32.33 -42.08 -45.82
N ARG A 464 -32.05 -40.81 -46.12
CA ARG A 464 -31.09 -40.45 -47.19
C ARG A 464 -29.68 -40.94 -46.90
N ALA A 465 -29.24 -40.87 -45.65
CA ALA A 465 -27.93 -41.39 -45.24
C ALA A 465 -27.83 -42.92 -45.46
N ARG A 466 -28.88 -43.67 -45.09
CA ARG A 466 -28.97 -45.11 -45.34
C ARG A 466 -29.01 -45.45 -46.84
N ASP A 467 -29.74 -44.66 -47.62
CA ASP A 467 -29.84 -44.85 -49.07
C ASP A 467 -28.48 -44.60 -49.76
N ALA A 468 -27.74 -43.57 -49.34
CA ALA A 468 -26.40 -43.25 -49.81
C ALA A 468 -25.38 -44.33 -49.41
N HIS A 469 -25.44 -44.86 -48.18
CA HIS A 469 -24.60 -45.96 -47.75
C HIS A 469 -24.91 -47.27 -48.51
N ALA A 470 -26.18 -47.60 -48.69
CA ALA A 470 -26.59 -48.74 -49.51
C ALA A 470 -26.13 -48.59 -50.96
N ARG A 471 -26.11 -47.35 -51.49
CA ARG A 471 -25.54 -47.03 -52.80
C ARG A 471 -24.04 -47.27 -52.87
N ALA A 472 -23.28 -46.78 -51.89
CA ALA A 472 -21.84 -47.02 -51.79
C ALA A 472 -21.53 -48.52 -51.69
N LYS A 473 -22.30 -49.29 -50.91
CA LYS A 473 -22.17 -50.74 -50.79
C LYS A 473 -22.41 -51.46 -52.12
N ARG A 474 -23.49 -51.11 -52.85
CA ARG A 474 -23.74 -51.65 -54.20
C ARG A 474 -22.63 -51.29 -55.19
N LEU A 475 -22.12 -50.06 -55.14
CA LEU A 475 -21.01 -49.62 -55.98
C LEU A 475 -19.73 -50.40 -55.69
N HIS A 476 -19.38 -50.58 -54.42
CA HIS A 476 -18.18 -51.30 -53.98
C HIS A 476 -18.24 -52.81 -54.27
N GLU A 477 -19.33 -53.47 -53.90
CA GLU A 477 -19.41 -54.95 -53.93
C GLU A 477 -19.73 -55.50 -55.31
N LYS A 478 -20.42 -54.73 -56.17
CA LYS A 478 -20.98 -55.26 -57.43
C LYS A 478 -20.64 -54.42 -58.64
N LEU A 479 -21.03 -53.14 -58.65
CA LEU A 479 -21.06 -52.36 -59.88
C LEU A 479 -19.65 -51.95 -60.36
N VAL A 480 -18.83 -51.37 -59.48
CA VAL A 480 -17.48 -50.93 -59.84
C VAL A 480 -16.56 -52.11 -60.19
N PRO A 481 -16.51 -53.22 -59.42
CA PRO A 481 -15.73 -54.39 -59.83
C PRO A 481 -16.16 -54.96 -61.18
N ALA A 482 -17.47 -55.09 -61.43
CA ALA A 482 -17.98 -55.64 -62.68
C ALA A 482 -17.62 -54.77 -63.90
N VAL A 483 -17.79 -53.45 -63.80
CA VAL A 483 -17.47 -52.55 -64.92
C VAL A 483 -15.96 -52.45 -65.16
N LEU A 484 -15.13 -52.56 -64.12
CA LEU A 484 -13.67 -52.57 -64.26
C LEU A 484 -13.20 -53.88 -64.90
N GLU A 485 -13.68 -55.03 -64.42
CA GLU A 485 -13.34 -56.34 -64.99
C GLU A 485 -13.74 -56.41 -66.47
N ARG A 486 -14.98 -55.99 -66.78
CA ARG A 486 -15.49 -55.99 -68.15
C ARG A 486 -14.81 -54.93 -69.01
N GLY A 487 -14.56 -53.74 -68.47
CA GLY A 487 -13.84 -52.66 -69.14
C GLY A 487 -12.42 -53.09 -69.52
N TYR A 488 -11.65 -53.64 -68.58
CA TYR A 488 -10.30 -54.13 -68.87
C TYR A 488 -10.30 -55.33 -69.82
N SER A 489 -11.23 -56.28 -69.66
CA SER A 489 -11.39 -57.39 -70.61
C SER A 489 -11.71 -56.90 -72.02
N LEU A 490 -12.56 -55.87 -72.16
CA LEU A 490 -12.94 -55.30 -73.44
C LEU A 490 -11.77 -54.52 -74.07
N ILE A 491 -11.11 -53.67 -73.31
CA ILE A 491 -9.97 -52.89 -73.79
C ILE A 491 -8.79 -53.79 -74.16
N SER A 492 -8.60 -54.93 -73.47
CA SER A 492 -7.57 -55.93 -73.83
C SER A 492 -7.78 -56.60 -75.19
N GLN A 493 -9.01 -56.60 -75.73
CA GLN A 493 -9.30 -57.07 -77.09
C GLN A 493 -8.93 -56.03 -78.15
N THR A 494 -8.60 -54.80 -77.73
CA THR A 494 -8.16 -53.71 -78.59
C THR A 494 -6.68 -53.41 -78.34
N ARG A 495 -6.10 -52.47 -79.12
CA ARG A 495 -4.74 -51.97 -78.88
C ARG A 495 -4.69 -50.66 -78.10
N MET A 496 -5.79 -50.31 -77.44
CA MET A 496 -5.85 -49.10 -76.61
C MET A 496 -5.02 -49.29 -75.34
N ARG A 497 -4.41 -48.20 -74.85
CA ARG A 497 -3.79 -48.20 -73.52
C ARG A 497 -4.84 -48.47 -72.44
N PRO A 498 -4.47 -49.04 -71.28
CA PRO A 498 -5.41 -49.19 -70.17
C PRO A 498 -5.94 -47.83 -69.68
N PHE A 499 -7.22 -47.76 -69.34
CA PHE A 499 -7.82 -46.59 -68.71
C PHE A 499 -7.45 -46.51 -67.22
N THR A 500 -7.41 -45.30 -66.69
CA THR A 500 -6.96 -44.96 -65.32
C THR A 500 -8.09 -44.41 -64.44
N THR A 501 -9.21 -44.00 -65.04
CA THR A 501 -10.42 -43.49 -64.37
C THR A 501 -11.69 -44.05 -65.03
N VAL A 502 -12.83 -43.99 -64.35
CA VAL A 502 -14.12 -44.45 -64.90
C VAL A 502 -14.64 -43.48 -65.98
N ASP A 503 -14.34 -42.19 -65.86
CA ASP A 503 -14.59 -41.20 -66.91
C ASP A 503 -13.85 -41.57 -68.21
N GLU A 504 -12.56 -41.93 -68.09
CA GLU A 504 -11.73 -42.30 -69.25
C GLU A 504 -12.24 -43.60 -69.92
N LEU A 505 -12.72 -44.58 -69.14
CA LEU A 505 -13.41 -45.76 -69.70
C LEU A 505 -14.64 -45.35 -70.52
N GLY A 506 -15.43 -44.38 -70.02
CA GLY A 506 -16.58 -43.84 -70.73
C GLY A 506 -16.23 -43.19 -72.06
N GLU A 507 -15.15 -42.41 -72.09
CA GLU A 507 -14.61 -41.83 -73.32
C GLU A 507 -14.23 -42.91 -74.33
N TYR A 508 -13.60 -44.00 -73.87
CA TYR A 508 -13.16 -45.09 -74.73
C TYR A 508 -14.37 -45.85 -75.31
N LEU A 509 -15.35 -46.18 -74.47
CA LEU A 509 -16.56 -46.88 -74.90
C LEU A 509 -17.40 -46.04 -75.86
N THR A 510 -17.53 -44.72 -75.62
CA THR A 510 -18.24 -43.80 -76.52
C THR A 510 -17.52 -43.67 -77.86
N LEU A 511 -16.19 -43.61 -77.87
CA LEU A 511 -15.40 -43.59 -79.09
C LEU A 511 -15.57 -44.89 -79.88
N LEU A 512 -15.47 -46.04 -79.22
CA LEU A 512 -15.65 -47.36 -79.83
C LEU A 512 -17.05 -47.53 -80.43
N GLU A 513 -18.09 -47.05 -79.74
CA GLU A 513 -19.48 -47.08 -80.24
C GLU A 513 -19.65 -46.15 -81.46
N GLY A 514 -19.12 -44.93 -81.39
CA GLY A 514 -19.13 -44.00 -82.52
C GLY A 514 -18.35 -44.53 -83.74
N ILE A 515 -17.26 -45.27 -83.50
CA ILE A 515 -16.48 -45.95 -84.55
C ILE A 515 -17.29 -47.11 -85.13
N ARG A 516 -17.98 -47.90 -84.29
CA ARG A 516 -18.89 -48.96 -84.74
C ARG A 516 -19.98 -48.42 -85.65
N ASP A 517 -20.67 -47.35 -85.24
CA ASP A 517 -21.69 -46.68 -86.04
C ASP A 517 -21.15 -46.21 -87.41
N SER A 518 -19.91 -45.72 -87.41
CA SER A 518 -19.23 -45.31 -88.64
C SER A 518 -18.84 -46.51 -89.50
N LEU A 519 -18.37 -47.61 -88.91
CA LEU A 519 -18.01 -48.86 -89.59
C LEU A 519 -19.22 -49.67 -90.07
N ASP A 520 -20.42 -49.41 -89.55
CA ASP A 520 -21.68 -49.96 -90.08
C ASP A 520 -22.05 -49.31 -91.43
N ARG A 521 -21.67 -48.05 -91.63
CA ARG A 521 -21.96 -47.28 -92.86
C ARG A 521 -20.78 -47.24 -93.82
N PHE A 522 -19.55 -47.29 -93.32
CA PHE A 522 -18.31 -47.21 -94.08
C PHE A 522 -17.45 -48.46 -93.92
N GLN A 523 -16.61 -48.74 -94.92
CA GLN A 523 -15.61 -49.79 -94.84
C GLN A 523 -14.47 -49.39 -93.88
N PRO A 524 -13.77 -50.35 -93.24
CA PRO A 524 -12.60 -50.07 -92.39
C PRO A 524 -11.50 -49.23 -93.07
N ALA A 525 -11.42 -49.27 -94.40
CA ALA A 525 -10.55 -48.43 -95.20
C ALA A 525 -10.76 -46.91 -94.97
N ALA A 526 -11.93 -46.49 -94.49
CA ALA A 526 -12.21 -45.09 -94.15
C ALA A 526 -11.34 -44.57 -93.00
N PHE A 527 -10.94 -45.42 -92.06
CA PHE A 527 -10.09 -45.04 -90.91
C PHE A 527 -8.60 -45.08 -91.22
N SER A 528 -8.18 -45.71 -92.33
CA SER A 528 -6.77 -45.79 -92.75
C SER A 528 -6.40 -44.76 -93.83
N ARG A 529 -7.32 -44.39 -94.73
CA ARG A 529 -7.05 -43.43 -95.83
C ARG A 529 -7.08 -41.96 -95.39
N PRO A 530 -6.26 -41.06 -95.98
CA PRO A 530 -6.31 -39.63 -95.68
C PRO A 530 -7.63 -39.01 -96.17
N LEU A 531 -8.44 -38.48 -95.25
CA LEU A 531 -9.80 -37.98 -95.54
C LEU A 531 -9.87 -36.47 -95.83
N ASN A 532 -8.81 -35.70 -95.56
CA ASN A 532 -8.83 -34.23 -95.63
C ASN A 532 -9.28 -33.70 -97.00
N ASP A 533 -8.76 -34.27 -98.08
CA ASP A 533 -9.13 -33.84 -99.44
C ASP A 533 -10.53 -34.30 -99.84
N MET A 534 -11.01 -35.41 -99.28
CA MET A 534 -12.38 -35.90 -99.50
C MET A 534 -13.42 -35.05 -98.76
N ILE A 535 -13.12 -34.63 -97.53
CA ILE A 535 -13.95 -33.71 -96.74
C ILE A 535 -14.06 -32.36 -97.45
N LYS A 536 -12.92 -31.78 -97.90
CA LYS A 536 -12.88 -30.54 -98.70
C LYS A 536 -13.69 -30.66 -100.00
N ALA A 537 -13.66 -31.81 -100.67
CA ALA A 537 -14.44 -32.02 -101.88
C ALA A 537 -15.96 -31.94 -101.66
N HIS A 538 -16.45 -32.32 -100.47
CA HIS A 538 -17.87 -32.22 -100.09
C HIS A 538 -18.27 -30.93 -99.37
N GLY A 539 -17.31 -30.09 -98.97
CA GLY A 539 -17.56 -28.79 -98.33
C GLY A 539 -18.09 -27.70 -99.26
N SER A 540 -18.23 -26.47 -98.73
CA SER A 540 -18.79 -25.33 -99.46
C SER A 540 -17.89 -24.90 -100.65
N ARG A 541 -18.38 -23.98 -101.50
CA ARG A 541 -17.57 -23.48 -102.64
C ARG A 541 -16.27 -22.79 -102.18
N ARG A 542 -16.24 -22.28 -100.93
CA ARG A 542 -15.06 -21.65 -100.32
C ARG A 542 -14.04 -22.69 -99.82
N ASP A 543 -14.51 -23.80 -99.26
CA ASP A 543 -13.64 -24.86 -98.68
C ASP A 543 -12.95 -25.72 -99.75
N ALA A 544 -13.48 -25.71 -100.98
CA ALA A 544 -12.92 -26.39 -102.15
C ALA A 544 -12.06 -25.49 -103.05
N ALA A 545 -11.67 -24.29 -102.60
CA ALA A 545 -10.83 -23.36 -103.36
C ALA A 545 -9.46 -24.00 -103.68
N GLY A 546 -9.12 -24.05 -104.98
CA GLY A 546 -7.88 -24.68 -105.48
C GLY A 546 -8.03 -26.09 -106.05
N MET A 547 -9.22 -26.72 -106.00
CA MET A 547 -9.46 -28.03 -106.62
C MET A 547 -10.09 -27.91 -108.02
N SER A 548 -9.58 -28.65 -109.01
CA SER A 548 -10.21 -28.73 -110.33
C SER A 548 -11.53 -29.51 -110.29
N SER A 549 -12.46 -29.23 -111.21
CA SER A 549 -13.76 -29.92 -111.27
C SER A 549 -13.62 -31.43 -111.50
N SER A 550 -12.57 -31.87 -112.19
CA SER A 550 -12.24 -33.28 -112.39
C SER A 550 -11.68 -33.94 -111.12
N GLN A 551 -10.78 -33.26 -110.39
CA GLN A 551 -10.28 -33.72 -109.08
C GLN A 551 -11.41 -33.81 -108.05
N ARG A 552 -12.30 -32.81 -107.97
CA ARG A 552 -13.43 -32.81 -107.04
C ARG A 552 -14.39 -33.98 -107.32
N ARG A 553 -14.72 -34.26 -108.58
CA ARG A 553 -15.55 -35.42 -108.96
C ARG A 553 -14.87 -36.75 -108.63
N ARG A 554 -13.56 -36.86 -108.86
CA ARG A 554 -12.76 -38.05 -108.51
C ARG A 554 -12.77 -38.31 -107.00
N LEU A 555 -12.51 -37.30 -106.18
CA LEU A 555 -12.51 -37.42 -104.71
C LEU A 555 -13.90 -37.73 -104.15
N LYS A 556 -14.97 -37.14 -104.72
CA LYS A 556 -16.37 -37.50 -104.37
C LYS A 556 -16.74 -38.94 -104.75
N ARG A 557 -16.14 -39.49 -105.82
CA ARG A 557 -16.32 -40.90 -106.21
C ARG A 557 -15.55 -41.80 -105.23
N LEU A 558 -14.32 -41.45 -104.92
CA LEU A 558 -13.44 -42.18 -104.02
C LEU A 558 -13.98 -42.21 -102.57
N SER A 559 -14.66 -41.15 -102.12
CA SER A 559 -15.39 -41.17 -100.84
C SER A 559 -16.60 -42.10 -100.84
N LYS A 560 -17.26 -42.31 -102.00
CA LYS A 560 -18.39 -43.26 -102.11
C LYS A 560 -17.90 -44.71 -102.10
N GLU A 561 -16.69 -44.98 -102.58
CA GLU A 561 -16.04 -46.29 -102.48
C GLU A 561 -15.75 -46.69 -101.02
N LEU A 562 -15.60 -45.71 -100.13
CA LEU A 562 -15.45 -45.95 -98.70
C LEU A 562 -16.76 -46.33 -98.00
N VAL A 563 -17.92 -46.15 -98.65
CA VAL A 563 -19.25 -46.50 -98.09
C VAL A 563 -19.52 -47.98 -98.34
N ARG A 564 -20.19 -48.66 -97.40
CA ARG A 564 -20.58 -50.06 -97.61
C ARG A 564 -21.65 -50.19 -98.72
N PRO A 565 -21.65 -51.29 -99.49
CA PRO A 565 -22.66 -51.52 -100.51
C PRO A 565 -24.09 -51.47 -99.94
N GLY A 566 -24.99 -50.71 -100.57
CA GLY A 566 -26.39 -50.59 -100.17
C GLY A 566 -26.72 -49.50 -99.15
N ILE A 567 -25.72 -48.82 -98.57
CA ILE A 567 -25.94 -47.73 -97.60
C ILE A 567 -25.96 -46.38 -98.33
N HIS A 568 -27.00 -45.57 -98.08
CA HIS A 568 -27.04 -44.17 -98.52
C HIS A 568 -26.65 -43.23 -97.37
N ILE A 569 -25.72 -42.31 -97.64
CA ILE A 569 -25.28 -41.31 -96.65
C ILE A 569 -25.86 -39.95 -97.02
N ALA A 570 -26.75 -39.45 -96.16
CA ALA A 570 -27.44 -38.17 -96.35
C ALA A 570 -26.46 -36.99 -96.35
N ASP A 571 -25.52 -36.97 -95.42
CA ASP A 571 -24.45 -35.95 -95.34
C ASP A 571 -23.08 -36.62 -95.28
N MET A 572 -22.41 -36.66 -96.44
CA MET A 572 -21.07 -37.21 -96.58
C MET A 572 -20.00 -36.32 -95.94
N HIS A 573 -20.22 -35.01 -95.88
CA HIS A 573 -19.25 -34.07 -95.30
C HIS A 573 -19.19 -34.24 -93.79
N ASP A 574 -20.34 -34.28 -93.11
CA ASP A 574 -20.40 -34.50 -91.66
C ASP A 574 -19.87 -35.90 -91.28
N SER A 575 -20.28 -36.94 -92.02
CA SER A 575 -19.86 -38.32 -91.74
C SER A 575 -18.34 -38.52 -91.87
N LEU A 576 -17.70 -37.98 -92.92
CA LEU A 576 -16.24 -38.06 -93.07
C LEU A 576 -15.49 -37.19 -92.04
N THR A 577 -16.08 -36.06 -91.65
CA THR A 577 -15.53 -35.19 -90.59
C THR A 577 -15.56 -35.90 -89.25
N ARG A 578 -16.66 -36.60 -88.93
CA ARG A 578 -16.80 -37.44 -87.73
C ARG A 578 -15.77 -38.56 -87.70
N ILE A 579 -15.59 -39.30 -88.80
CA ILE A 579 -14.55 -40.34 -88.92
C ILE A 579 -13.15 -39.77 -88.75
N ARG A 580 -12.86 -38.55 -89.25
CA ARG A 580 -11.57 -37.88 -89.03
C ARG A 580 -11.35 -37.56 -87.55
N HIS A 581 -12.36 -37.05 -86.84
CA HIS A 581 -12.27 -36.79 -85.40
C HIS A 581 -12.07 -38.07 -84.59
N GLN A 582 -12.88 -39.10 -84.86
CA GLN A 582 -12.74 -40.42 -84.23
C GLN A 582 -11.38 -41.05 -84.49
N ARG A 583 -10.83 -40.92 -85.71
CA ARG A 583 -9.48 -41.39 -86.04
C ARG A 583 -8.39 -40.66 -85.25
N ALA A 584 -8.53 -39.34 -85.05
CA ALA A 584 -7.57 -38.58 -84.26
C ALA A 584 -7.59 -39.07 -82.80
N GLN A 585 -8.78 -39.19 -82.21
CA GLN A 585 -8.95 -39.72 -80.85
C GLN A 585 -8.44 -41.16 -80.72
N TRP A 586 -8.73 -42.03 -81.70
CA TRP A 586 -8.22 -43.40 -81.74
C TRP A 586 -6.68 -43.46 -81.74
N LYS A 587 -6.04 -42.58 -82.52
CA LYS A 587 -4.57 -42.54 -82.63
C LYS A 587 -3.91 -42.14 -81.31
N ASP A 588 -4.54 -41.26 -80.54
CA ASP A 588 -3.99 -40.78 -79.27
C ASP A 588 -4.15 -41.81 -78.13
N LEU A 589 -5.00 -42.83 -78.32
CA LEU A 589 -5.31 -43.85 -77.33
C LEU A 589 -4.67 -45.21 -77.60
N VAL A 590 -4.09 -45.44 -78.78
CA VAL A 590 -3.60 -46.74 -79.24
C VAL A 590 -2.09 -46.77 -79.43
N GLU A 591 -1.46 -47.87 -79.02
CA GLU A 591 -0.04 -48.10 -79.25
C GLU A 591 0.21 -48.59 -80.69
N GLY A 592 0.65 -47.67 -81.56
CA GLY A 592 1.04 -47.94 -82.96
C GLY A 592 -0.03 -47.57 -84.01
N VAL A 593 0.27 -47.82 -85.29
CA VAL A 593 -0.65 -47.52 -86.40
C VAL A 593 -1.50 -48.76 -86.72
N SER A 594 -2.67 -48.86 -86.09
CA SER A 594 -3.65 -49.92 -86.36
C SER A 594 -5.03 -49.34 -86.67
N ALA A 595 -5.79 -50.02 -87.52
CA ALA A 595 -7.18 -49.68 -87.78
C ALA A 595 -8.04 -50.06 -86.56
N PRO A 596 -9.14 -49.33 -86.30
CA PRO A 596 -9.98 -49.66 -85.15
C PRO A 596 -10.65 -51.02 -85.27
N GLU A 597 -10.54 -51.80 -84.21
CA GLU A 597 -11.21 -53.08 -84.01
C GLU A 597 -12.35 -52.89 -83.03
N ILE A 598 -13.54 -53.40 -83.37
CA ILE A 598 -14.72 -53.31 -82.50
C ILE A 598 -14.72 -54.56 -81.61
N PRO A 599 -14.52 -54.43 -80.30
CA PRO A 599 -14.49 -55.57 -79.40
C PRO A 599 -15.89 -56.16 -79.20
N LEU A 600 -15.94 -57.45 -78.84
CA LEU A 600 -17.19 -58.13 -78.52
C LEU A 600 -17.68 -57.70 -77.13
N GLY A 601 -18.99 -57.49 -76.97
CA GLY A 601 -19.59 -57.04 -75.71
C GLY A 601 -19.59 -55.52 -75.50
N LEU A 602 -19.29 -54.72 -76.54
CA LEU A 602 -19.24 -53.25 -76.45
C LEU A 602 -20.53 -52.60 -75.95
N SER A 603 -21.69 -53.03 -76.45
CA SER A 603 -22.97 -52.46 -76.02
C SER A 603 -23.26 -52.77 -74.55
N GLU A 604 -22.98 -53.99 -74.10
CA GLU A 604 -23.19 -54.40 -72.70
C GLU A 604 -22.27 -53.65 -71.74
N ALA A 605 -20.99 -53.51 -72.09
CA ALA A 605 -20.03 -52.75 -71.29
C ALA A 605 -20.38 -51.25 -71.23
N HIS A 606 -20.90 -50.69 -72.32
CA HIS A 606 -21.33 -49.29 -72.37
C HIS A 606 -22.58 -49.04 -71.52
N ASP A 607 -23.57 -49.93 -71.55
CA ASP A 607 -24.77 -49.84 -70.70
C ASP A 607 -24.43 -50.00 -69.22
N GLU A 608 -23.52 -50.92 -68.87
CA GLU A 608 -23.03 -51.09 -67.49
C GLU A 608 -22.24 -49.87 -67.00
N TRP A 609 -21.38 -49.29 -67.85
CA TRP A 609 -20.68 -48.05 -67.53
C TRP A 609 -21.64 -46.89 -67.25
N ARG A 610 -22.67 -46.67 -68.09
CA ARG A 610 -23.67 -45.63 -67.83
C ARG A 610 -24.40 -45.85 -66.50
N ALA A 611 -24.70 -47.11 -66.17
CA ALA A 611 -25.32 -47.44 -64.89
C ALA A 611 -24.40 -47.12 -63.71
N VAL A 612 -23.11 -47.44 -63.80
CA VAL A 612 -22.12 -47.10 -62.76
C VAL A 612 -21.91 -45.59 -62.64
N GLU A 613 -21.78 -44.87 -63.76
CA GLU A 613 -21.64 -43.41 -63.81
C GLU A 613 -22.83 -42.71 -63.15
N ALA A 614 -24.06 -43.17 -63.42
CA ALA A 614 -25.27 -42.61 -62.82
C ALA A 614 -25.31 -42.82 -61.29
N GLU A 615 -24.91 -44.01 -60.82
CA GLU A 615 -24.84 -44.32 -59.39
C GLU A 615 -23.71 -43.55 -58.68
N LEU A 616 -22.53 -43.42 -59.31
CA LEU A 616 -21.43 -42.59 -58.80
C LEU A 616 -21.82 -41.11 -58.73
N SER A 617 -22.48 -40.59 -59.76
CA SER A 617 -22.96 -39.20 -59.81
C SER A 617 -24.07 -38.93 -58.79
N ALA A 618 -24.92 -39.92 -58.51
CA ALA A 618 -25.90 -39.83 -57.44
C ALA A 618 -25.22 -39.76 -56.07
N LEU A 619 -24.20 -40.60 -55.85
CA LEU A 619 -23.39 -40.57 -54.62
C LEU A 619 -22.60 -39.26 -54.47
N ASP A 620 -22.06 -38.69 -55.55
CA ASP A 620 -21.40 -37.38 -55.55
C ASP A 620 -22.33 -36.25 -55.08
N ARG A 621 -23.61 -36.28 -55.49
CA ARG A 621 -24.63 -35.31 -55.03
C ARG A 621 -24.94 -35.46 -53.54
N ASP A 622 -24.99 -36.70 -53.05
CA ASP A 622 -25.26 -37.00 -51.65
C ASP A 622 -24.09 -36.59 -50.74
N LEU A 623 -22.84 -36.70 -51.22
CA LEU A 623 -21.63 -36.34 -50.48
C LEU A 623 -21.25 -34.86 -50.58
N ALA A 624 -21.81 -34.12 -51.55
CA ALA A 624 -21.53 -32.70 -51.83
C ALA A 624 -20.01 -32.37 -51.93
N ARG A 625 -19.21 -33.29 -52.48
CA ARG A 625 -17.74 -33.15 -52.60
C ARG A 625 -17.36 -32.23 -53.77
N GLY A 626 -16.25 -31.52 -53.63
CA GLY A 626 -15.68 -30.70 -54.70
C GLY A 626 -15.02 -31.49 -55.85
N THR A 627 -14.81 -32.80 -55.70
CA THR A 627 -14.19 -33.68 -56.71
C THR A 627 -15.12 -34.85 -57.03
N ARG A 628 -15.35 -35.13 -58.34
CA ARG A 628 -16.24 -36.20 -58.80
C ARG A 628 -15.59 -37.57 -58.63
N LEU A 629 -16.31 -38.53 -58.06
CA LEU A 629 -15.81 -39.90 -57.85
C LEU A 629 -15.34 -40.56 -59.16
N ALA A 630 -16.07 -40.38 -60.27
CA ALA A 630 -15.73 -41.01 -61.55
C ALA A 630 -14.38 -40.53 -62.18
N SER A 631 -13.91 -39.34 -61.77
CA SER A 631 -12.64 -38.76 -62.20
C SER A 631 -11.44 -39.17 -61.33
N LEU A 632 -11.67 -39.87 -60.22
CA LEU A 632 -10.58 -40.34 -59.37
C LEU A 632 -9.82 -41.49 -60.04
N PRO A 633 -8.49 -41.56 -59.84
CA PRO A 633 -7.72 -42.76 -60.17
C PRO A 633 -8.37 -44.00 -59.55
N ILE A 634 -8.44 -45.10 -60.29
CA ILE A 634 -9.18 -46.31 -59.90
C ILE A 634 -8.80 -46.83 -58.51
N ASP A 635 -7.52 -46.77 -58.13
CA ASP A 635 -7.04 -47.18 -56.82
C ASP A 635 -7.60 -46.30 -55.68
N ARG A 636 -7.66 -44.98 -55.90
CA ARG A 636 -8.29 -44.04 -54.95
C ARG A 636 -9.80 -44.18 -54.93
N LEU A 637 -10.43 -44.40 -56.09
CA LEU A 637 -11.87 -44.63 -56.19
C LEU A 637 -12.29 -45.86 -55.38
N ILE A 638 -11.61 -46.98 -55.58
CA ILE A 638 -11.88 -48.23 -54.84
C ILE A 638 -11.72 -48.01 -53.34
N ARG A 639 -10.62 -47.40 -52.87
CA ARG A 639 -10.42 -47.10 -51.44
C ARG A 639 -11.51 -46.19 -50.88
N THR A 640 -11.90 -45.15 -51.61
CA THR A 640 -12.91 -44.18 -51.16
C THR A 640 -14.29 -44.81 -51.05
N ILE A 641 -14.73 -45.57 -52.06
CA ILE A 641 -16.03 -46.26 -52.02
C ILE A 641 -16.00 -47.41 -50.99
N ALA A 642 -14.88 -48.10 -50.82
CA ALA A 642 -14.73 -49.10 -49.76
C ALA A 642 -14.92 -48.49 -48.37
N GLY A 643 -14.33 -47.32 -48.09
CA GLY A 643 -14.54 -46.60 -46.84
C GLY A 643 -15.99 -46.09 -46.67
N LEU A 644 -16.66 -45.70 -47.76
CA LEU A 644 -18.09 -45.35 -47.73
C LEU A 644 -19.00 -46.57 -47.51
N ALA A 645 -18.59 -47.74 -48.00
CA ALA A 645 -19.33 -48.99 -47.92
C ALA A 645 -19.12 -49.76 -46.60
N ALA A 646 -18.08 -49.43 -45.83
CA ALA A 646 -17.82 -50.03 -44.52
C ALA A 646 -18.95 -49.72 -43.52
N GLU A 647 -19.30 -50.71 -42.69
CA GLU A 647 -20.23 -50.48 -41.58
C GLU A 647 -19.63 -49.43 -40.64
N SER A 648 -20.40 -48.37 -40.36
CA SER A 648 -19.92 -47.20 -39.63
C SER A 648 -21.00 -46.68 -38.69
N ASP A 649 -20.64 -46.50 -37.42
CA ASP A 649 -21.51 -45.92 -36.39
C ASP A 649 -21.81 -44.42 -36.66
N VAL A 650 -21.19 -43.83 -37.68
CA VAL A 650 -21.39 -42.44 -38.12
C VAL A 650 -22.85 -42.14 -38.49
N PHE A 651 -23.66 -43.14 -38.85
CA PHE A 651 -25.06 -42.92 -39.21
C PHE A 651 -26.01 -42.75 -38.02
N GLU A 652 -25.57 -43.06 -36.80
CA GLU A 652 -26.34 -42.80 -35.60
C GLU A 652 -26.35 -41.29 -35.32
N ASN A 653 -27.54 -40.73 -35.06
CA ASN A 653 -27.78 -39.32 -34.73
C ASN A 653 -27.29 -38.28 -35.77
N ILE A 654 -27.16 -38.67 -37.04
CA ILE A 654 -26.57 -37.84 -38.11
C ILE A 654 -27.29 -36.51 -38.37
N VAL A 655 -28.62 -36.46 -38.20
CA VAL A 655 -29.43 -35.24 -38.38
C VAL A 655 -29.20 -34.27 -37.23
N GLU A 656 -29.28 -34.78 -35.99
CA GLU A 656 -29.07 -34.00 -34.77
C GLU A 656 -27.65 -33.42 -34.73
N ARG A 657 -26.62 -34.20 -35.14
CA ARG A 657 -25.25 -33.69 -35.25
C ARG A 657 -25.10 -32.58 -36.30
N ALA A 658 -25.75 -32.72 -37.47
CA ALA A 658 -25.68 -31.70 -38.52
C ALA A 658 -26.34 -30.36 -38.09
N GLU A 659 -27.44 -30.43 -37.34
CA GLU A 659 -28.08 -29.24 -36.75
C GLU A 659 -27.18 -28.57 -35.72
N LEU A 660 -26.62 -29.34 -34.78
CA LEU A 660 -25.71 -28.81 -33.76
C LEU A 660 -24.45 -28.22 -34.39
N ARG A 661 -23.87 -28.88 -35.40
CA ARG A 661 -22.71 -28.38 -36.15
C ARG A 661 -23.00 -27.07 -36.86
N THR A 662 -24.16 -26.94 -37.50
CA THR A 662 -24.59 -25.69 -38.15
C THR A 662 -24.72 -24.56 -37.13
N THR A 663 -25.29 -24.84 -35.95
CA THR A 663 -25.39 -23.88 -34.86
C THR A 663 -24.00 -23.45 -34.36
N LEU A 664 -23.10 -24.40 -34.08
CA LEU A 664 -21.74 -24.14 -33.61
C LEU A 664 -20.91 -23.39 -34.67
N ASP A 665 -21.07 -23.71 -35.96
CA ASP A 665 -20.43 -22.99 -37.07
C ASP A 665 -20.96 -21.54 -37.17
N SER A 666 -22.24 -21.29 -36.89
CA SER A 666 -22.81 -19.93 -36.90
C SER A 666 -22.23 -19.02 -35.80
N TRP A 667 -21.72 -19.62 -34.72
CA TRP A 667 -20.96 -18.98 -33.66
C TRP A 667 -19.46 -18.86 -33.96
N GLY A 668 -19.01 -19.38 -35.11
CA GLY A 668 -17.61 -19.30 -35.56
C GLY A 668 -16.68 -20.37 -34.98
N LEU A 669 -17.22 -21.46 -34.43
CA LEU A 669 -16.44 -22.53 -33.79
C LEU A 669 -15.87 -23.57 -34.77
N SER A 670 -16.05 -23.39 -36.07
CA SER A 670 -15.59 -24.34 -37.11
C SER A 670 -14.12 -24.78 -36.98
N PRO A 671 -13.16 -23.87 -36.69
CA PRO A 671 -11.76 -24.27 -36.46
C PRO A 671 -11.60 -25.22 -35.27
N LEU A 672 -12.33 -24.97 -34.17
CA LEU A 672 -12.31 -25.79 -32.97
C LEU A 672 -12.95 -27.15 -33.22
N LEU A 673 -14.09 -27.21 -33.91
CA LEU A 673 -14.76 -28.48 -34.24
C LEU A 673 -13.85 -29.41 -35.05
N THR A 674 -13.12 -28.84 -36.01
CA THR A 674 -12.19 -29.60 -36.85
C THR A 674 -11.05 -30.17 -36.02
N GLU A 675 -10.46 -29.38 -35.14
CA GLU A 675 -9.37 -29.85 -34.29
C GLU A 675 -9.82 -30.92 -33.29
N LEU A 676 -10.95 -30.72 -32.61
CA LEU A 676 -11.48 -31.68 -31.64
C LEU A 676 -11.80 -33.03 -32.30
N SER A 677 -12.24 -33.02 -33.56
CA SER A 677 -12.49 -34.23 -34.34
C SER A 677 -11.20 -34.97 -34.72
N VAL A 678 -10.12 -34.25 -35.01
CA VAL A 678 -8.80 -34.84 -35.31
C VAL A 678 -8.15 -35.45 -34.06
N ARG A 679 -8.37 -34.84 -32.89
CA ARG A 679 -7.79 -35.27 -31.60
C ARG A 679 -8.66 -36.28 -30.84
N HIS A 680 -9.86 -36.58 -31.32
CA HIS A 680 -10.85 -37.46 -30.68
C HIS A 680 -11.10 -37.11 -29.20
N VAL A 681 -11.37 -35.83 -28.92
CA VAL A 681 -11.55 -35.36 -27.54
C VAL A 681 -12.86 -35.87 -26.94
N ASP A 682 -12.79 -36.30 -25.67
CA ASP A 682 -13.92 -36.84 -24.92
C ASP A 682 -14.94 -35.76 -24.50
N GLU A 683 -16.22 -36.13 -24.41
CA GLU A 683 -17.33 -35.24 -24.01
C GLU A 683 -17.03 -34.43 -22.74
N ALA A 684 -16.40 -35.04 -21.73
CA ALA A 684 -16.14 -34.34 -20.47
C ALA A 684 -15.16 -33.16 -20.61
N ARG A 685 -14.36 -33.14 -21.69
CA ARG A 685 -13.25 -32.19 -21.86
C ARG A 685 -13.49 -31.13 -22.92
N VAL A 686 -14.49 -31.29 -23.79
CA VAL A 686 -14.73 -30.34 -24.89
C VAL A 686 -15.08 -28.93 -24.41
N GLY A 687 -15.74 -28.82 -23.25
CA GLY A 687 -16.02 -27.52 -22.62
C GLY A 687 -14.74 -26.80 -22.18
N GLU A 688 -13.78 -27.52 -21.59
CA GLU A 688 -12.49 -26.97 -21.17
C GLU A 688 -11.64 -26.55 -22.39
N GLU A 689 -11.69 -27.31 -23.48
CA GLU A 689 -11.02 -26.96 -24.75
C GLU A 689 -11.64 -25.72 -25.42
N LEU A 690 -12.96 -25.53 -25.32
CA LEU A 690 -13.64 -24.32 -25.78
C LEU A 690 -13.21 -23.09 -24.97
N GLU A 691 -13.23 -23.20 -23.64
CA GLU A 691 -12.78 -22.10 -22.77
C GLU A 691 -11.31 -21.75 -23.10
N PHE A 692 -10.42 -22.75 -23.20
CA PHE A 692 -9.02 -22.51 -23.56
C PHE A 692 -8.87 -21.79 -24.92
N ALA A 693 -9.55 -22.29 -25.96
CA ALA A 693 -9.48 -21.68 -27.29
C ALA A 693 -10.01 -20.23 -27.29
N TRP A 694 -11.10 -19.96 -26.55
CA TRP A 694 -11.66 -18.62 -26.45
C TRP A 694 -10.72 -17.66 -25.70
N TRP A 695 -10.29 -18.02 -24.48
CA TRP A 695 -9.42 -17.18 -23.65
C TRP A 695 -8.06 -16.92 -24.32
N GLN A 696 -7.46 -17.93 -24.95
CA GLN A 696 -6.18 -17.78 -25.63
C GLN A 696 -6.32 -16.90 -26.89
N SER A 697 -7.42 -17.05 -27.64
CA SER A 697 -7.70 -16.19 -28.80
C SER A 697 -7.97 -14.74 -28.39
N ALA A 698 -8.69 -14.54 -27.29
CA ALA A 698 -8.94 -13.22 -26.70
C ALA A 698 -7.64 -12.54 -26.26
N LEU A 699 -6.75 -13.28 -25.59
CA LEU A 699 -5.44 -12.78 -25.16
C LEU A 699 -4.57 -12.38 -26.36
N GLU A 700 -4.48 -13.24 -27.38
CA GLU A 700 -3.70 -12.95 -28.59
C GLU A 700 -4.25 -11.76 -29.37
N HIS A 701 -5.58 -11.63 -29.46
CA HIS A 701 -6.22 -10.47 -30.07
C HIS A 701 -5.91 -9.21 -29.25
N ALA A 702 -6.01 -9.29 -27.93
CA ALA A 702 -5.75 -8.19 -27.02
C ALA A 702 -4.32 -7.67 -27.14
N MET A 703 -3.35 -8.58 -27.17
CA MET A 703 -1.96 -8.25 -27.43
C MET A 703 -1.83 -7.59 -28.80
N ARG A 704 -2.38 -8.11 -29.89
CA ARG A 704 -2.21 -7.50 -31.23
C ARG A 704 -2.88 -6.13 -31.38
N SER A 705 -3.98 -5.87 -30.68
CA SER A 705 -4.78 -4.67 -30.86
C SER A 705 -4.29 -3.47 -30.04
N ASP A 706 -3.60 -3.72 -28.92
CA ASP A 706 -3.26 -2.69 -27.94
C ASP A 706 -1.73 -2.44 -27.87
N PRO A 707 -1.26 -1.29 -28.39
CA PRO A 707 0.15 -0.92 -28.33
C PRO A 707 0.75 -0.88 -26.91
N ALA A 708 -0.06 -0.57 -25.89
CA ALA A 708 0.40 -0.54 -24.50
C ALA A 708 0.82 -1.94 -24.00
N LEU A 709 0.25 -3.00 -24.57
CA LEU A 709 0.62 -4.40 -24.31
C LEU A 709 1.76 -4.88 -25.21
N LEU A 710 1.84 -4.41 -26.46
CA LEU A 710 2.86 -4.82 -27.45
C LEU A 710 4.26 -4.26 -27.19
N GLY A 711 4.35 -3.07 -26.58
CA GLY A 711 5.63 -2.46 -26.17
C GLY A 711 6.15 -2.95 -24.81
N ALA A 712 5.30 -3.63 -24.04
CA ALA A 712 5.54 -4.02 -22.67
C ALA A 712 6.14 -5.43 -22.56
N SER A 713 7.37 -5.60 -23.08
CA SER A 713 8.20 -6.69 -22.55
C SER A 713 8.33 -6.48 -21.04
N THR A 714 8.22 -7.52 -20.22
CA THR A 714 8.31 -7.40 -18.76
C THR A 714 9.60 -6.70 -18.32
N ALA A 715 10.71 -6.91 -19.05
CA ALA A 715 11.97 -6.19 -18.84
C ALA A 715 11.90 -4.66 -19.09
N VAL A 716 11.04 -4.20 -20.01
CA VAL A 716 10.78 -2.76 -20.24
C VAL A 716 9.91 -2.20 -19.13
N VAL A 717 8.86 -2.92 -18.71
CA VAL A 717 7.99 -2.52 -17.59
C VAL A 717 8.81 -2.39 -16.31
N ASP A 718 9.64 -3.40 -15.98
CA ASP A 718 10.57 -3.37 -14.84
C ASP A 718 11.47 -2.12 -14.85
N ARG A 719 11.95 -1.74 -16.03
CA ARG A 719 12.78 -0.53 -16.20
C ARG A 719 11.96 0.74 -15.97
N LEU A 720 10.78 0.83 -16.57
CA LEU A 720 9.87 1.97 -16.41
C LEU A 720 9.47 2.15 -14.95
N GLU A 721 9.12 1.07 -14.24
CA GLU A 721 8.81 1.12 -12.81
C GLU A 721 10.02 1.57 -11.98
N LYS A 722 11.21 1.05 -12.28
CA LYS A 722 12.45 1.46 -11.58
C LYS A 722 12.75 2.94 -11.80
N ASP A 723 12.64 3.41 -13.03
CA ASP A 723 12.86 4.82 -13.40
C ASP A 723 11.79 5.70 -12.74
N PHE A 724 10.53 5.26 -12.70
CA PHE A 724 9.44 5.94 -12.01
C PHE A 724 9.74 6.10 -10.52
N ARG A 725 10.17 5.04 -9.81
CA ARG A 725 10.51 5.12 -8.38
C ARG A 725 11.61 6.15 -8.11
N LEU A 726 12.60 6.23 -8.99
CA LEU A 726 13.69 7.20 -8.89
C LEU A 726 13.19 8.63 -9.11
N VAL A 727 12.41 8.84 -10.17
CA VAL A 727 11.90 10.16 -10.56
C VAL A 727 10.86 10.68 -9.57
N ASP A 728 9.89 9.85 -9.15
CA ASP A 728 8.89 10.21 -8.14
C ASP A 728 9.55 10.54 -6.79
N GLY A 729 10.56 9.76 -6.38
CA GLY A 729 11.33 10.05 -5.18
C GLY A 729 12.14 11.35 -5.27
N ALA A 730 12.72 11.64 -6.43
CA ALA A 730 13.45 12.89 -6.67
C ALA A 730 12.51 14.11 -6.69
N HIS A 731 11.32 13.97 -7.29
CA HIS A 731 10.27 14.99 -7.28
C HIS A 731 9.82 15.30 -5.84
N ALA A 732 9.45 14.27 -5.07
CA ALA A 732 9.04 14.43 -3.67
C ALA A 732 10.14 15.07 -2.80
N ALA A 733 11.40 14.69 -2.99
CA ALA A 733 12.52 15.25 -2.24
C ALA A 733 12.78 16.74 -2.56
N ALA A 734 12.38 17.22 -3.75
CA ALA A 734 12.57 18.62 -4.16
C ALA A 734 11.55 19.58 -3.54
N SER A 735 10.40 19.09 -3.04
CA SER A 735 9.32 19.92 -2.48
C SER A 735 9.77 20.86 -1.36
N GLY A 736 10.65 20.38 -0.48
CA GLY A 736 11.22 21.17 0.62
C GLY A 736 12.14 22.29 0.13
N GLU A 737 13.02 22.00 -0.84
CA GLU A 737 13.90 23.00 -1.46
C GLU A 737 13.11 24.05 -2.24
N LEU A 738 12.05 23.63 -2.95
CA LEU A 738 11.13 24.53 -3.65
C LEU A 738 10.45 25.51 -2.69
N LEU A 739 9.93 25.03 -1.56
CA LEU A 739 9.33 25.89 -0.54
C LEU A 739 10.38 26.82 0.09
N ALA A 740 11.58 26.32 0.38
CA ALA A 740 12.67 27.14 0.90
C ALA A 740 13.07 28.28 -0.05
N TRP A 741 13.09 28.01 -1.36
CA TRP A 741 13.34 29.02 -2.39
C TRP A 741 12.20 30.04 -2.52
N GLN A 742 10.95 29.61 -2.44
CA GLN A 742 9.78 30.50 -2.44
C GLN A 742 9.87 31.48 -1.26
N LEU A 743 10.08 30.97 -0.05
CA LEU A 743 10.24 31.77 1.17
C LEU A 743 11.45 32.72 1.08
N ALA A 744 12.56 32.27 0.48
CA ALA A 744 13.72 33.12 0.27
C ALA A 744 13.45 34.27 -0.72
N SER A 745 12.60 34.04 -1.72
CA SER A 745 12.21 35.06 -2.69
C SER A 745 11.29 36.09 -2.04
N GLU A 746 10.30 35.63 -1.26
CA GLU A 746 9.43 36.50 -0.45
C GLU A 746 10.23 37.31 0.57
N TRP A 747 11.22 36.70 1.22
CA TRP A 747 12.12 37.38 2.16
C TRP A 747 12.94 38.50 1.50
N LYS A 748 13.51 38.25 0.31
CA LYS A 748 14.28 39.25 -0.44
C LYS A 748 13.40 40.43 -0.85
N ILE A 749 12.17 40.17 -1.28
CA ILE A 749 11.18 41.20 -1.59
C ILE A 749 10.85 41.98 -0.32
N GLY A 750 10.54 41.29 0.78
CA GLY A 750 10.20 41.91 2.07
C GLY A 750 11.30 42.83 2.62
N ILE A 751 12.58 42.45 2.54
CA ILE A 751 13.68 43.32 2.98
C ILE A 751 13.74 44.61 2.15
N VAL A 752 13.50 44.52 0.84
CA VAL A 752 13.55 45.67 -0.07
C VAL A 752 12.35 46.59 0.15
N ASP A 753 11.17 46.00 0.37
CA ASP A 753 9.93 46.74 0.61
C ASP A 753 9.91 47.38 2.01
N GLU A 754 10.56 46.76 3.01
CA GLU A 754 10.56 47.20 4.41
C GLU A 754 11.96 47.41 5.01
N PRO A 755 12.75 48.39 4.51
CA PRO A 755 14.13 48.61 4.96
C PRO A 755 14.21 49.02 6.44
N ASP A 756 13.24 49.80 6.93
CA ASP A 756 13.20 50.26 8.33
C ASP A 756 12.91 49.11 9.31
N GLU A 757 12.00 48.19 8.96
CA GLU A 757 11.74 46.98 9.75
C GLU A 757 12.99 46.09 9.77
N SER A 758 13.66 45.94 8.62
CA SER A 758 14.88 45.15 8.49
C SER A 758 15.98 45.65 9.41
N ASP A 759 16.21 46.96 9.46
CA ASP A 759 17.20 47.58 10.34
C ASP A 759 16.84 47.46 11.83
N ARG A 760 15.55 47.53 12.20
CA ARG A 760 15.11 47.29 13.58
C ARG A 760 15.29 45.84 14.00
N LEU A 761 14.85 44.89 13.15
CA LEU A 761 15.01 43.46 13.37
C LEU A 761 16.49 43.08 13.52
N ARG A 762 17.36 43.58 12.64
CA ARG A 762 18.81 43.36 12.73
C ARG A 762 19.38 43.87 14.05
N ARG A 763 19.02 45.10 14.46
CA ARG A 763 19.46 45.68 15.74
C ARG A 763 18.97 44.87 16.93
N ALA A 764 17.73 44.41 16.93
CA ALA A 764 17.17 43.56 17.98
C ALA A 764 17.96 42.24 18.10
N LEU A 765 18.21 41.55 16.99
CA LEU A 765 18.96 40.28 16.96
C LEU A 765 20.44 40.44 17.40
N MET A 766 21.05 41.61 17.19
CA MET A 766 22.42 41.92 17.63
C MET A 766 22.52 42.20 19.14
N ARG A 767 21.46 42.70 19.79
CA ARG A 767 21.45 43.02 21.23
C ARG A 767 21.36 41.79 22.15
N GLY A 768 21.00 40.62 21.61
CA GLY A 768 21.11 39.33 22.29
C GLY A 768 19.80 38.81 22.88
N GLU A 769 19.00 39.64 23.54
CA GLU A 769 17.68 39.26 24.08
C GLU A 769 16.56 39.84 23.20
N VAL A 770 15.63 38.97 22.81
CA VAL A 770 14.46 39.34 22.00
C VAL A 770 13.24 38.60 22.53
N THR A 771 12.11 39.30 22.57
CA THR A 771 10.81 38.73 22.92
C THR A 771 9.88 38.74 21.70
N PRO A 772 8.89 37.83 21.63
CA PRO A 772 7.89 37.86 20.55
C PRO A 772 7.24 39.26 20.42
N GLY A 773 6.79 39.85 21.53
CA GLY A 773 6.16 41.17 21.53
C GLY A 773 7.03 42.29 20.98
N GLN A 774 8.32 42.33 21.34
CA GLN A 774 9.24 43.32 20.77
C GLN A 774 9.43 43.13 19.27
N LEU A 775 9.64 41.89 18.80
CA LEU A 775 9.88 41.65 17.37
C LEU A 775 8.65 41.90 16.50
N PHE A 776 7.45 41.56 16.99
CA PHE A 776 6.21 41.90 16.28
C PHE A 776 5.94 43.40 16.26
N ALA A 777 6.36 44.15 17.29
CA ALA A 777 6.27 45.61 17.27
C ALA A 777 7.32 46.26 16.35
N ASP A 778 8.55 45.72 16.35
CA ASP A 778 9.67 46.27 15.60
C ASP A 778 9.58 45.96 14.10
N ALA A 779 9.13 44.75 13.73
CA ALA A 779 9.15 44.25 12.36
C ALA A 779 7.92 43.36 12.01
N PRO A 780 6.69 43.87 12.11
CA PRO A 780 5.47 43.08 11.95
C PRO A 780 5.36 42.40 10.58
N ARG A 781 5.73 43.07 9.48
CA ARG A 781 5.62 42.50 8.13
C ARG A 781 6.70 41.45 7.89
N LEU A 782 7.94 41.76 8.27
CA LEU A 782 9.05 40.81 8.12
C LEU A 782 8.89 39.58 9.01
N MET A 783 8.33 39.71 10.21
CA MET A 783 8.07 38.57 11.10
C MET A 783 7.05 37.59 10.50
N ARG A 784 6.06 38.07 9.73
CA ARG A 784 5.11 37.19 9.03
C ARG A 784 5.79 36.33 7.96
N ILE A 785 6.80 36.88 7.28
CA ILE A 785 7.57 36.17 6.24
C ILE A 785 8.62 35.25 6.87
N LEU A 786 9.31 35.71 7.92
CA LEU A 786 10.45 35.01 8.52
C LEU A 786 10.02 33.90 9.49
N ALA A 787 8.89 34.09 10.19
CA ALA A 787 8.35 33.15 11.17
C ALA A 787 6.86 32.85 10.88
N PRO A 788 6.54 32.18 9.77
CA PRO A 788 5.18 31.80 9.43
C PRO A 788 4.64 30.66 10.31
N VAL A 789 5.52 29.88 10.96
CA VAL A 789 5.15 28.75 11.82
C VAL A 789 5.69 28.93 13.23
N TRP A 790 4.84 28.77 14.23
CA TRP A 790 5.21 28.87 15.64
C TRP A 790 4.98 27.54 16.37
N LEU A 791 5.97 27.09 17.14
CA LEU A 791 5.93 25.89 17.98
C LEU A 791 5.89 26.31 19.45
N CYS A 792 4.79 25.99 20.13
CA CYS A 792 4.57 26.37 21.53
C CYS A 792 4.10 25.17 22.35
N SER A 793 4.53 25.08 23.61
CA SER A 793 3.69 24.40 24.59
C SER A 793 2.44 25.25 24.84
N PRO A 794 1.31 24.68 25.30
CA PRO A 794 0.13 25.48 25.65
C PRO A 794 0.47 26.60 26.65
N TYR A 795 1.45 26.35 27.53
CA TYR A 795 1.90 27.30 28.55
C TYR A 795 2.82 28.40 28.00
N ASP A 796 3.39 28.23 26.79
CA ASP A 796 4.18 29.26 26.11
C ASP A 796 3.30 30.18 25.25
N VAL A 797 2.06 29.78 24.93
CA VAL A 797 1.15 30.57 24.06
C VAL A 797 0.90 31.98 24.61
N PRO A 798 0.71 32.20 25.93
CA PRO A 798 0.58 33.55 26.48
C PRO A 798 1.80 34.45 26.28
N LEU A 799 2.98 33.91 25.96
CA LEU A 799 4.17 34.71 25.61
C LEU A 799 4.03 35.39 24.23
N LEU A 800 3.10 34.92 23.40
CA LEU A 800 2.76 35.53 22.12
C LEU A 800 1.82 36.74 22.33
N PRO A 801 1.97 37.83 21.56
CA PRO A 801 1.11 39.00 21.69
C PRO A 801 -0.38 38.63 21.53
N GLU A 802 -1.24 39.17 22.41
CA GLU A 802 -2.67 38.82 22.45
C GLU A 802 -3.43 39.12 21.15
N ASN A 803 -2.98 40.14 20.42
CA ASN A 803 -3.58 40.61 19.17
C ASN A 803 -3.07 39.86 17.93
N GLU A 804 -2.05 39.02 18.09
CA GLU A 804 -1.48 38.30 16.97
C GLU A 804 -2.37 37.12 16.58
N ARG A 805 -2.76 37.07 15.31
CA ARG A 805 -3.65 36.04 14.76
C ARG A 805 -2.89 35.11 13.81
N PHE A 806 -3.30 33.84 13.85
CA PHE A 806 -2.86 32.77 12.98
C PHE A 806 -4.04 32.31 12.12
N ASP A 807 -3.75 31.94 10.89
CA ASP A 807 -4.78 31.42 9.99
C ASP A 807 -5.25 30.05 10.47
N THR A 808 -4.30 29.21 10.91
CA THR A 808 -4.58 27.86 11.41
C THR A 808 -3.86 27.58 12.73
N VAL A 809 -4.57 27.02 13.70
CA VAL A 809 -4.02 26.45 14.94
C VAL A 809 -4.09 24.94 14.84
N ILE A 810 -2.94 24.29 15.00
CA ILE A 810 -2.82 22.83 15.02
C ILE A 810 -2.50 22.41 16.46
N LEU A 811 -3.45 21.76 17.11
CA LEU A 811 -3.24 21.11 18.41
C LEU A 811 -2.77 19.68 18.16
N VAL A 812 -1.59 19.32 18.65
CA VAL A 812 -1.05 17.96 18.58
C VAL A 812 -1.01 17.38 19.99
N ASP A 813 -1.38 16.11 20.12
CA ASP A 813 -1.62 15.46 21.41
C ASP A 813 -2.77 16.11 22.19
N CYS A 814 -3.81 16.54 21.47
CA CYS A 814 -4.95 17.29 22.03
C CYS A 814 -5.73 16.49 23.08
N ALA A 815 -5.71 15.16 23.03
CA ALA A 815 -6.36 14.32 24.03
C ALA A 815 -5.60 14.29 25.37
N ALA A 816 -4.36 14.80 25.42
CA ALA A 816 -3.60 14.97 26.66
C ALA A 816 -3.84 16.31 27.37
N LEU A 817 -4.71 17.18 26.81
CA LEU A 817 -4.89 18.57 27.25
C LEU A 817 -6.35 18.85 27.63
N ASP A 818 -6.55 19.72 28.61
CA ASP A 818 -7.86 20.27 28.95
C ASP A 818 -8.19 21.52 28.10
N ILE A 819 -9.47 21.90 28.01
CA ILE A 819 -9.91 23.11 27.30
C ILE A 819 -9.22 24.38 27.81
N ALA A 820 -8.98 24.47 29.13
CA ALA A 820 -8.27 25.59 29.73
C ALA A 820 -6.83 25.73 29.21
N GLU A 821 -6.17 24.62 28.87
CA GLU A 821 -4.81 24.60 28.33
C GLU A 821 -4.75 25.05 26.88
N VAL A 822 -5.77 24.72 26.08
CA VAL A 822 -5.78 25.02 24.63
C VAL A 822 -6.55 26.29 24.26
N ALA A 823 -7.41 26.81 25.14
CA ALA A 823 -8.21 28.01 24.86
C ALA A 823 -7.39 29.25 24.46
N PRO A 824 -6.22 29.54 25.08
CA PRO A 824 -5.33 30.61 24.59
C PRO A 824 -4.89 30.43 23.13
N ALA A 825 -4.66 29.18 22.70
CA ALA A 825 -4.29 28.86 21.33
C ALA A 825 -5.48 29.01 20.38
N ILE A 826 -6.64 28.43 20.74
CA ILE A 826 -7.87 28.50 19.94
C ILE A 826 -8.23 29.96 19.63
N ARG A 827 -8.18 30.85 20.62
CA ARG A 827 -8.47 32.29 20.47
C ARG A 827 -7.58 33.01 19.45
N ARG A 828 -6.37 32.49 19.21
CA ARG A 828 -5.40 33.08 18.27
C ARG A 828 -5.60 32.57 16.85
N GLY A 829 -6.37 31.51 16.63
CA GLY A 829 -6.62 30.91 15.32
C GLY A 829 -7.88 31.39 14.63
N THR A 830 -7.97 31.16 13.33
CA THR A 830 -9.23 31.25 12.57
C THR A 830 -9.79 29.86 12.25
N GLN A 831 -8.89 28.91 11.97
CA GLN A 831 -9.15 27.50 11.78
C GLN A 831 -8.49 26.68 12.89
N LEU A 832 -9.13 25.61 13.34
CA LEU A 832 -8.61 24.69 14.36
C LEU A 832 -8.51 23.26 13.82
N VAL A 833 -7.34 22.65 13.95
CA VAL A 833 -7.10 21.23 13.62
C VAL A 833 -6.57 20.54 14.86
N ALA A 834 -7.29 19.55 15.39
CA ALA A 834 -6.91 18.88 16.63
C ALA A 834 -6.56 17.41 16.40
N PHE A 835 -5.28 17.05 16.55
CA PHE A 835 -4.79 15.67 16.48
C PHE A 835 -4.71 15.07 17.88
N GLY A 836 -5.19 13.84 18.07
CA GLY A 836 -5.15 13.18 19.36
C GLY A 836 -5.50 11.69 19.31
N ASP A 837 -5.19 11.00 20.40
CA ASP A 837 -5.54 9.59 20.63
C ASP A 837 -6.16 9.48 22.04
N PRO A 838 -7.50 9.55 22.16
CA PRO A 838 -8.18 9.49 23.46
C PRO A 838 -8.01 8.14 24.17
N VAL A 839 -7.56 7.08 23.47
CA VAL A 839 -7.34 5.76 24.06
C VAL A 839 -6.05 5.72 24.88
N THR A 840 -5.02 6.49 24.53
CA THR A 840 -3.75 6.53 25.27
C THR A 840 -3.48 7.84 26.00
N GLN A 841 -4.17 8.91 25.61
CA GLN A 841 -3.95 10.26 26.12
C GLN A 841 -5.13 10.68 26.97
N ARG A 842 -4.82 11.26 28.14
CA ARG A 842 -5.81 11.89 29.00
C ARG A 842 -5.16 13.05 29.75
N PRO A 843 -5.90 14.14 30.04
CA PRO A 843 -5.39 15.22 30.86
C PRO A 843 -5.12 14.73 32.28
N THR A 844 -3.96 15.11 32.81
CA THR A 844 -3.53 14.79 34.17
C THR A 844 -3.25 16.09 34.92
N SER A 845 -3.45 16.08 36.22
CA SER A 845 -3.03 17.20 37.08
C SER A 845 -1.51 17.18 37.31
N PHE A 846 -0.91 18.34 37.55
CA PHE A 846 0.52 18.45 37.86
C PHE A 846 0.83 19.68 38.70
N ASP A 847 1.86 19.58 39.53
CA ASP A 847 2.45 20.69 40.28
C ASP A 847 3.80 21.10 39.68
N VAL A 848 4.16 22.38 39.73
CA VAL A 848 5.54 22.81 39.44
C VAL A 848 6.45 22.58 40.65
N SER A 849 5.90 22.67 41.86
CA SER A 849 6.66 22.58 43.11
C SER A 849 7.22 21.18 43.33
N THR A 850 8.47 21.10 43.80
CA THR A 850 9.10 19.87 44.30
C THR A 850 8.73 19.56 45.75
N ALA A 851 8.13 20.50 46.48
CA ALA A 851 7.88 20.36 47.92
C ALA A 851 6.70 19.43 48.27
N VAL A 852 5.70 19.34 47.38
CA VAL A 852 4.53 18.47 47.55
C VAL A 852 4.86 17.10 46.95
N PRO A 853 4.69 15.97 47.68
CA PRO A 853 4.75 14.63 47.08
C PRO A 853 3.66 14.49 46.01
N ALA A 854 3.91 13.71 44.95
CA ALA A 854 3.01 13.53 43.79
C ALA A 854 1.64 12.88 44.09
N GLN A 855 1.15 12.92 45.33
CA GLN A 855 -0.14 12.38 45.76
C GLN A 855 -1.36 13.12 45.14
N HIS A 856 -1.15 14.29 44.53
CA HIS A 856 -2.20 15.04 43.83
C HIS A 856 -2.25 14.77 42.33
N ALA A 857 -1.48 13.81 41.79
CA ALA A 857 -1.50 13.41 40.37
C ALA A 857 -2.74 12.55 40.05
N GLY A 858 -3.93 13.09 40.31
CA GLY A 858 -5.19 12.49 39.89
C GLY A 858 -5.50 12.80 38.43
N LEU A 859 -6.32 11.96 37.81
CA LEU A 859 -6.97 12.27 36.53
C LEU A 859 -7.78 13.57 36.67
N SER A 860 -7.77 14.39 35.62
CA SER A 860 -8.73 15.49 35.54
C SER A 860 -10.14 14.91 35.54
N GLU A 861 -11.04 15.48 36.36
CA GLU A 861 -12.46 15.15 36.32
C GLU A 861 -13.12 15.67 35.02
N GLU A 862 -12.49 16.63 34.36
CA GLU A 862 -12.96 17.21 33.10
C GLU A 862 -12.61 16.31 31.89
N PRO A 863 -13.47 16.25 30.86
CA PRO A 863 -13.16 15.58 29.60
C PRO A 863 -12.01 16.27 28.87
N SER A 864 -11.27 15.53 28.06
CA SER A 864 -10.18 16.10 27.27
C SER A 864 -10.68 17.13 26.26
N ALA A 865 -9.80 18.06 25.89
CA ALA A 865 -10.07 19.01 24.82
C ALA A 865 -10.41 18.30 23.50
N PHE A 866 -9.78 17.15 23.23
CA PHE A 866 -10.07 16.35 22.05
C PHE A 866 -11.52 15.84 22.05
N GLU A 867 -11.98 15.23 23.14
CA GLU A 867 -13.35 14.70 23.25
C GLU A 867 -14.38 15.80 23.09
N GLN A 868 -14.21 16.93 23.79
CA GLN A 868 -15.14 18.06 23.71
C GLN A 868 -15.16 18.69 22.31
N LEU A 869 -14.01 18.78 21.63
CA LEU A 869 -13.96 19.29 20.25
C LEU A 869 -14.58 18.30 19.26
N ALA A 870 -14.44 16.99 19.48
CA ALA A 870 -15.02 15.95 18.62
C ALA A 870 -16.56 15.94 18.66
N GLU A 871 -17.18 16.46 19.72
CA GLU A 871 -18.65 16.61 19.80
C GLU A 871 -19.19 17.71 18.87
N ILE A 872 -18.36 18.71 18.53
CA ILE A 872 -18.80 19.90 17.78
C ILE A 872 -18.15 20.04 16.40
N LEU A 873 -17.04 19.35 16.14
CA LEU A 873 -16.29 19.38 14.88
C LEU A 873 -16.35 18.04 14.14
N PRO A 874 -16.18 18.02 12.80
CA PRO A 874 -16.04 16.76 12.06
C PRO A 874 -14.81 15.99 12.52
N VAL A 875 -14.95 14.67 12.67
CA VAL A 875 -13.88 13.75 13.09
C VAL A 875 -13.43 12.91 11.89
N GLU A 876 -12.13 12.89 11.63
CA GLU A 876 -11.49 11.99 10.67
C GLU A 876 -10.57 11.02 11.42
N THR A 877 -10.53 9.76 11.00
CA THR A 877 -9.71 8.73 11.65
C THR A 877 -8.62 8.24 10.70
N LEU A 878 -7.37 8.29 11.15
CA LEU A 878 -6.25 7.66 10.43
C LEU A 878 -6.07 6.24 10.98
N THR A 879 -6.15 5.22 10.12
CA THR A 879 -6.17 3.80 10.49
C THR A 879 -4.94 3.03 10.03
N ARG A 880 -4.28 3.46 8.94
CA ARG A 880 -3.08 2.80 8.39
C ARG A 880 -1.83 3.05 9.24
N SER A 881 -1.31 2.04 9.92
CA SER A 881 -0.13 2.15 10.78
C SER A 881 1.17 1.75 10.07
N TYR A 882 2.20 2.61 10.21
CA TYR A 882 3.54 2.45 9.63
C TYR A 882 4.60 2.04 10.66
N ARG A 883 4.21 1.71 11.89
CA ARG A 883 5.16 1.34 12.95
C ARG A 883 5.87 0.04 12.59
N ALA A 884 7.20 0.10 12.58
CA ALA A 884 8.05 -1.08 12.38
C ALA A 884 8.19 -1.88 13.70
N GLY A 885 7.11 -2.54 14.13
CA GLY A 885 7.04 -3.31 15.37
C GLY A 885 6.23 -4.57 15.18
N GLY A 886 6.66 -5.69 15.79
CA GLY A 886 6.13 -6.97 15.38
C GLY A 886 4.65 -7.16 15.69
N GLU A 887 4.07 -7.91 14.78
CA GLU A 887 2.65 -8.07 14.53
C GLU A 887 1.85 -8.57 15.75
N ASP A 888 2.43 -9.46 16.56
CA ASP A 888 1.71 -10.07 17.70
C ASP A 888 1.26 -9.01 18.72
N LEU A 889 2.17 -8.09 19.07
CA LEU A 889 1.86 -6.99 19.97
C LEU A 889 0.89 -5.98 19.34
N ALA A 890 1.09 -5.64 18.07
CA ALA A 890 0.24 -4.67 17.38
C ALA A 890 -1.20 -5.18 17.24
N LYS A 891 -1.37 -6.47 16.89
CA LYS A 891 -2.68 -7.12 16.76
C LYS A 891 -3.38 -7.20 18.10
N LEU A 892 -2.71 -7.67 19.15
CA LEU A 892 -3.29 -7.74 20.50
C LEU A 892 -3.74 -6.37 20.99
N VAL A 893 -2.91 -5.33 20.77
CA VAL A 893 -3.28 -3.95 21.12
C VAL A 893 -4.47 -3.47 20.30
N ASN A 894 -4.49 -3.76 19.01
CA ASN A 894 -5.58 -3.35 18.13
C ASN A 894 -6.91 -3.98 18.53
N ASP A 895 -6.91 -5.31 18.75
CA ASP A 895 -8.10 -6.08 19.11
C ASP A 895 -8.61 -5.68 20.52
N ALA A 896 -7.69 -5.44 21.47
CA ALA A 896 -8.05 -5.11 22.85
C ALA A 896 -8.50 -3.65 23.06
N PHE A 897 -7.90 -2.68 22.35
CA PHE A 897 -8.06 -1.26 22.68
C PHE A 897 -8.63 -0.38 21.57
N TYR A 898 -8.54 -0.81 20.31
CA TYR A 898 -8.92 -0.01 19.14
C TYR A 898 -9.99 -0.69 18.26
N GLY A 899 -10.66 -1.73 18.79
CA GLY A 899 -11.77 -2.39 18.10
C GLY A 899 -11.40 -3.08 16.77
N GLY A 900 -10.11 -3.34 16.54
CA GLY A 900 -9.65 -3.91 15.28
C GLY A 900 -9.44 -2.89 14.14
N GLU A 901 -9.61 -1.59 14.38
CA GLU A 901 -9.54 -0.56 13.34
C GLU A 901 -8.13 -0.30 12.77
N ILE A 902 -7.06 -0.63 13.50
CA ILE A 902 -5.68 -0.39 13.04
C ILE A 902 -5.30 -1.38 11.93
N HIS A 903 -5.02 -0.85 10.74
CA HIS A 903 -4.49 -1.63 9.63
C HIS A 903 -2.95 -1.58 9.64
N SER A 904 -2.29 -2.70 9.92
CA SER A 904 -0.82 -2.79 9.94
C SER A 904 -0.33 -3.95 9.08
N LEU A 905 0.82 -3.76 8.42
CA LEU A 905 1.47 -4.81 7.65
C LEU A 905 2.30 -5.72 8.57
N PRO A 906 2.31 -7.04 8.33
CA PRO A 906 3.00 -7.96 9.22
C PRO A 906 4.52 -7.81 9.13
N TRP A 907 5.21 -8.12 10.22
CA TRP A 907 6.66 -8.03 10.31
C TRP A 907 7.33 -9.32 9.83
N ALA A 908 8.38 -9.22 9.02
CA ALA A 908 9.13 -10.38 8.52
C ALA A 908 9.71 -11.25 9.63
N GLY A 909 10.06 -10.65 10.77
CA GLY A 909 10.57 -11.39 11.93
C GLY A 909 9.55 -12.37 12.52
N SER A 910 8.27 -12.01 12.55
CA SER A 910 7.20 -12.91 13.02
C SER A 910 7.12 -14.16 12.15
N TYR A 911 7.20 -14.01 10.83
CA TYR A 911 7.25 -15.12 9.88
C TYR A 911 8.51 -16.00 10.05
N LEU A 912 9.63 -15.40 10.45
CA LEU A 912 10.88 -16.09 10.79
C LEU A 912 10.91 -16.69 12.22
N GLY A 913 9.77 -16.72 12.92
CA GLY A 913 9.66 -17.25 14.28
C GLY A 913 10.24 -16.35 15.39
N ARG A 914 10.49 -15.07 15.09
CA ARG A 914 10.93 -14.06 16.06
C ARG A 914 9.74 -13.18 16.41
N GLY A 915 8.93 -13.56 17.39
CA GLY A 915 7.78 -12.76 17.83
C GLY A 915 8.20 -11.40 18.42
N SER A 916 7.34 -10.38 18.32
CA SER A 916 7.56 -9.09 19.01
C SER A 916 7.20 -9.14 20.47
N LEU A 917 6.22 -9.95 20.84
CA LEU A 917 5.81 -10.16 22.22
C LEU A 917 6.37 -11.48 22.71
N THR A 918 6.97 -11.46 23.89
CA THR A 918 7.37 -12.66 24.63
C THR A 918 6.91 -12.51 26.07
N VAL A 919 6.45 -13.61 26.66
CA VAL A 919 5.99 -13.64 28.06
C VAL A 919 6.93 -14.57 28.82
N ASP A 920 7.54 -14.06 29.89
CA ASP A 920 8.49 -14.76 30.75
C ASP A 920 7.91 -14.87 32.17
N PHE A 921 7.44 -16.08 32.51
CA PHE A 921 6.86 -16.36 33.81
C PHE A 921 7.93 -16.80 34.80
N VAL A 922 8.17 -15.97 35.81
CA VAL A 922 9.22 -16.20 36.82
C VAL A 922 8.67 -16.98 38.01
N GLU A 923 9.31 -18.10 38.34
CA GLU A 923 8.93 -18.93 39.49
C GLU A 923 9.48 -18.37 40.81
N GLY A 924 8.81 -18.69 41.93
CA GLY A 924 9.27 -18.35 43.28
C GLY A 924 8.97 -16.92 43.75
N GLY A 925 8.27 -16.10 42.95
CA GLY A 925 7.84 -14.75 43.33
C GLY A 925 6.71 -14.74 44.37
N SER A 926 7.01 -15.17 45.61
CA SER A 926 6.04 -15.19 46.71
C SER A 926 6.51 -14.39 47.93
N GLY A 927 5.58 -13.70 48.59
CA GLY A 927 5.90 -12.78 49.67
C GLY A 927 4.79 -12.59 50.70
N ALA A 928 5.09 -11.82 51.74
CA ALA A 928 4.07 -11.28 52.63
C ALA A 928 3.47 -10.02 52.00
N PRO A 929 2.16 -9.77 52.15
CA PRO A 929 1.54 -8.52 51.69
C PRO A 929 2.19 -7.30 52.33
N ASP A 930 2.30 -6.22 51.57
CA ASP A 930 2.74 -4.93 52.07
C ASP A 930 1.75 -4.38 53.12
N PRO A 931 2.21 -3.81 54.24
CA PRO A 931 1.32 -3.28 55.27
C PRO A 931 0.48 -2.07 54.85
N GLU A 932 0.94 -1.28 53.88
CA GLU A 932 0.25 -0.08 53.39
C GLU A 932 -0.66 -0.40 52.21
N THR A 933 -0.14 -1.13 51.22
CA THR A 933 -0.89 -1.40 49.97
C THR A 933 -1.65 -2.71 49.98
N GLY A 934 -1.38 -3.61 50.93
CA GLY A 934 -2.05 -4.91 51.02
C GLY A 934 -1.68 -5.89 49.90
N ALA A 935 -0.83 -5.51 48.93
CA ALA A 935 -0.41 -6.34 47.81
C ALA A 935 0.99 -6.96 48.04
N VAL A 936 1.31 -8.07 47.36
CA VAL A 936 2.68 -8.62 47.37
C VAL A 936 3.50 -7.90 46.31
N GLU A 937 4.10 -6.77 46.69
CA GLU A 937 4.82 -5.90 45.77
C GLU A 937 6.32 -6.21 45.65
N SER A 938 6.82 -6.08 44.43
CA SER A 938 8.22 -6.15 44.05
C SER A 938 8.92 -7.46 44.46
N PRO A 939 8.49 -8.62 43.93
CA PRO A 939 9.12 -9.91 44.23
C PRO A 939 10.59 -9.96 43.77
N ASP A 940 11.48 -10.48 44.61
CA ASP A 940 12.93 -10.56 44.33
C ASP A 940 13.27 -11.32 43.03
N PRO A 941 12.63 -12.46 42.71
CA PRO A 941 12.90 -13.19 41.47
C PRO A 941 12.61 -12.36 40.21
N GLU A 942 11.56 -11.55 40.23
CA GLU A 942 11.19 -10.70 39.11
C GLU A 942 12.21 -9.59 38.89
N VAL A 943 12.63 -8.90 39.96
CA VAL A 943 13.70 -7.89 39.90
C VAL A 943 14.98 -8.50 39.32
N ALA A 944 15.37 -9.69 39.79
CA ALA A 944 16.56 -10.38 39.29
C ALA A 944 16.45 -10.74 37.79
N ARG A 945 15.27 -11.18 37.34
CA ARG A 945 15.04 -11.51 35.93
C ARG A 945 15.09 -10.27 35.04
N VAL A 946 14.45 -9.18 35.45
CA VAL A 946 14.51 -7.89 34.74
C VAL A 946 15.95 -7.40 34.61
N VAL A 947 16.74 -7.44 35.69
CA VAL A 947 18.17 -7.07 35.65
C VAL A 947 18.94 -7.94 34.64
N THR A 948 18.65 -9.24 34.60
CA THR A 948 19.26 -10.17 33.64
C THR A 948 18.95 -9.75 32.20
N LEU A 949 17.68 -9.49 31.88
CA LEU A 949 17.25 -9.06 30.55
C LEU A 949 17.86 -7.70 30.14
N VAL A 950 17.96 -6.75 31.09
CA VAL A 950 18.59 -5.45 30.86
C VAL A 950 20.06 -5.60 30.52
N VAL A 951 20.78 -6.48 31.24
CA VAL A 951 22.20 -6.78 30.97
C VAL A 951 22.36 -7.49 29.62
N GLU A 952 21.54 -8.49 29.33
CA GLU A 952 21.58 -9.21 28.04
C GLU A 952 21.34 -8.28 26.86
N HIS A 953 20.42 -7.33 27.00
CA HIS A 953 20.18 -6.30 25.99
C HIS A 953 21.39 -5.38 25.82
N ALA A 954 21.93 -4.85 26.93
CA ALA A 954 23.09 -3.95 26.88
C ALA A 954 24.30 -4.59 26.19
N VAL A 955 24.50 -5.90 26.35
CA VAL A 955 25.61 -6.64 25.72
C VAL A 955 25.32 -7.00 24.26
N ASN A 956 24.14 -7.56 23.97
CA ASN A 956 23.85 -8.13 22.65
C ASN A 956 23.26 -7.11 21.67
N ARG A 957 22.68 -6.01 22.17
CA ARG A 957 21.95 -5.00 21.37
C ARG A 957 22.22 -3.56 21.85
N PRO A 958 23.50 -3.14 22.00
CA PRO A 958 23.85 -1.82 22.55
C PRO A 958 23.40 -0.62 21.71
N ASN A 959 22.95 -0.84 20.47
CA ASN A 959 22.48 0.21 19.57
C ASN A 959 20.96 0.37 19.54
N GLU A 960 20.20 -0.52 20.18
CA GLU A 960 18.74 -0.41 20.29
C GLU A 960 18.39 0.20 21.65
N SER A 961 17.44 1.14 21.68
CA SER A 961 17.03 1.77 22.94
C SER A 961 16.15 0.84 23.80
N LEU A 962 16.31 0.91 25.12
CA LEU A 962 15.61 0.03 26.08
C LEU A 962 14.93 0.87 27.16
N MET A 963 13.77 0.42 27.62
CA MET A 963 13.26 0.81 28.94
C MET A 963 12.60 -0.35 29.65
N VAL A 964 12.51 -0.21 30.97
CA VAL A 964 11.68 -1.04 31.82
C VAL A 964 10.46 -0.22 32.25
N VAL A 965 9.27 -0.78 32.06
CA VAL A 965 8.00 -0.19 32.50
C VAL A 965 7.40 -1.10 33.56
N THR A 966 6.88 -0.52 34.63
CA THR A 966 6.29 -1.29 35.74
C THR A 966 4.94 -0.72 36.20
N ALA A 967 4.10 -1.56 36.80
CA ALA A 967 2.80 -1.16 37.36
C ALA A 967 2.86 -0.77 38.86
N SER A 968 4.05 -0.73 39.49
CA SER A 968 4.25 -0.30 40.88
C SER A 968 5.43 0.67 40.95
N ARG A 969 5.20 1.87 41.53
CA ARG A 969 6.26 2.85 41.84
C ARG A 969 7.39 2.22 42.65
N LYS A 970 7.02 1.47 43.69
CA LYS A 970 7.97 0.77 44.57
C LYS A 970 8.79 -0.26 43.80
N HIS A 971 8.17 -0.96 42.85
CA HIS A 971 8.90 -1.88 41.97
C HIS A 971 9.84 -1.14 41.01
N ALA A 972 9.41 -0.05 40.39
CA ALA A 972 10.26 0.79 39.53
C ALA A 972 11.52 1.28 40.27
N ASP A 973 11.37 1.78 41.50
CA ASP A 973 12.50 2.27 42.31
C ASP A 973 13.49 1.14 42.65
N ARG A 974 12.97 -0.04 43.02
CA ARG A 974 13.80 -1.22 43.32
C ARG A 974 14.52 -1.75 42.10
N VAL A 975 13.86 -1.81 40.94
CA VAL A 975 14.49 -2.20 39.67
C VAL A 975 15.56 -1.18 39.29
N ARG A 976 15.29 0.13 39.41
CA ARG A 976 16.26 1.19 39.11
C ARG A 976 17.52 1.08 39.97
N ALA A 977 17.35 0.84 41.27
CA ALA A 977 18.46 0.60 42.19
C ALA A 977 19.24 -0.66 41.82
N ALA A 978 18.56 -1.77 41.51
CA ALA A 978 19.18 -3.05 41.16
C ALA A 978 19.96 -2.98 39.83
N VAL A 979 19.40 -2.34 38.80
CA VAL A 979 20.07 -2.09 37.52
C VAL A 979 21.31 -1.22 37.73
N THR A 980 21.20 -0.16 38.53
CA THR A 980 22.34 0.72 38.86
C THR A 980 23.47 -0.05 39.56
N ALA A 981 23.12 -0.92 40.51
CA ALA A 981 24.08 -1.78 41.19
C ALA A 981 24.72 -2.82 40.24
N ALA A 982 23.94 -3.42 39.34
CA ALA A 982 24.42 -4.41 38.38
C ALA A 982 25.38 -3.83 37.32
N PHE A 983 25.24 -2.53 37.01
CA PHE A 983 26.12 -1.82 36.08
C PHE A 983 27.37 -1.23 36.76
N ALA A 984 27.40 -1.14 38.09
CA ALA A 984 28.53 -0.58 38.80
C ALA A 984 29.81 -1.40 38.58
N GLY A 985 30.85 -0.76 38.03
CA GLY A 985 32.17 -1.38 37.81
C GLY A 985 32.29 -2.28 36.58
N ARG A 986 31.26 -2.38 35.73
CA ARG A 986 31.28 -3.18 34.49
C ARG A 986 31.67 -2.35 33.27
N SER A 987 32.77 -2.72 32.61
CA SER A 987 33.26 -2.03 31.41
C SER A 987 32.48 -2.40 30.14
N ASP A 988 31.89 -3.60 30.08
CA ASP A 988 31.18 -4.14 28.92
C ASP A 988 29.81 -3.50 28.66
N VAL A 989 29.24 -2.82 29.66
CA VAL A 989 27.97 -2.07 29.54
C VAL A 989 28.14 -0.55 29.73
N ALA A 990 29.35 -0.09 30.02
CA ALA A 990 29.64 1.31 30.32
C ALA A 990 29.23 2.27 29.18
N ASP A 991 29.46 1.85 27.92
CA ASP A 991 29.07 2.62 26.75
C ASP A 991 27.55 2.74 26.60
N PHE A 992 26.79 1.69 26.94
CA PHE A 992 25.32 1.72 26.84
C PHE A 992 24.70 2.71 27.83
N VAL A 993 25.29 2.83 29.02
CA VAL A 993 24.79 3.72 30.10
C VAL A 993 25.35 5.14 29.98
N GLY A 994 26.60 5.28 29.50
CA GLY A 994 27.33 6.54 29.47
C GLY A 994 27.13 7.38 28.21
N ARG A 995 26.51 6.83 27.15
CA ARG A 995 26.24 7.57 25.90
C ARG A 995 25.20 8.67 26.14
N GLU A 996 25.50 9.89 25.67
CA GLU A 996 24.48 10.91 25.45
C GLU A 996 23.62 10.52 24.25
N THR A 997 22.69 9.59 24.45
CA THR A 997 21.66 9.24 23.47
C THR A 997 20.39 10.02 23.72
N ALA A 998 19.63 10.30 22.65
CA ALA A 998 18.30 10.91 22.76
C ALA A 998 17.33 10.07 23.60
N GLU A 999 17.53 8.74 23.63
CA GLU A 999 16.68 7.78 24.32
C GLU A 999 17.50 6.88 25.27
N PRO A 1000 17.92 7.39 26.43
CA PRO A 1000 18.69 6.61 27.40
C PRO A 1000 17.82 5.49 28.01
N LEU A 1001 18.50 4.50 28.62
CA LEU A 1001 17.85 3.50 29.46
C LEU A 1001 17.05 4.19 30.57
N ALA A 1002 15.77 3.88 30.66
CA ALA A 1002 14.88 4.39 31.69
C ALA A 1002 14.15 3.25 32.40
N VAL A 1003 13.88 3.43 33.69
CA VAL A 1003 12.99 2.56 34.50
C VAL A 1003 11.87 3.45 35.00
N LEU A 1004 10.67 3.24 34.47
CA LEU A 1004 9.52 4.13 34.60
C LEU A 1004 8.29 3.35 35.08
N THR A 1005 7.31 4.03 35.67
CA THR A 1005 5.96 3.46 35.79
C THR A 1005 5.16 3.60 34.49
N LEU A 1006 4.00 2.94 34.42
CA LEU A 1006 3.06 3.10 33.30
C LEU A 1006 2.75 4.57 33.04
N GLU A 1007 2.43 5.34 34.08
CA GLU A 1007 2.13 6.76 33.99
C GLU A 1007 3.33 7.61 33.51
N GLU A 1008 4.53 7.36 34.04
CA GLU A 1008 5.75 8.05 33.60
C GLU A 1008 6.12 7.71 32.14
N SER A 1009 5.67 6.56 31.64
CA SER A 1009 5.99 6.11 30.27
C SER A 1009 5.09 6.72 29.18
N VAL A 1010 4.02 7.46 29.53
CA VAL A 1010 3.02 8.01 28.58
C VAL A 1010 3.64 8.83 27.44
N ALA A 1011 4.74 9.53 27.70
CA ALA A 1011 5.43 10.38 26.73
C ALA A 1011 6.74 9.77 26.19
N GLU A 1012 7.07 8.53 26.58
CA GLU A 1012 8.30 7.85 26.22
C GLU A 1012 8.03 6.70 25.25
N SER A 1013 9.00 6.37 24.42
CA SER A 1013 9.00 5.13 23.62
C SER A 1013 10.42 4.64 23.43
N ARG A 1014 10.59 3.33 23.27
CA ARG A 1014 11.90 2.70 23.06
C ARG A 1014 11.80 1.60 22.02
N ASP A 1015 12.93 1.21 21.44
CA ASP A 1015 12.96 0.07 20.51
C ASP A 1015 12.49 -1.21 21.21
N ARG A 1016 12.93 -1.40 22.45
CA ARG A 1016 12.50 -2.51 23.30
C ARG A 1016 11.97 -2.07 24.64
N VAL A 1017 10.97 -2.80 25.12
CA VAL A 1017 10.36 -2.58 26.44
C VAL A 1017 10.36 -3.89 27.20
N ILE A 1018 10.81 -3.84 28.45
CA ILE A 1018 10.56 -4.89 29.43
C ILE A 1018 9.41 -4.40 30.29
N PHE A 1019 8.25 -5.02 30.16
CA PHE A 1019 7.11 -4.74 31.02
C PHE A 1019 7.16 -5.70 32.22
N SER A 1020 7.50 -5.19 33.39
CA SER A 1020 7.53 -5.98 34.64
C SER A 1020 6.28 -5.68 35.45
N LEU A 1021 5.47 -6.71 35.71
CA LEU A 1021 4.21 -6.55 36.44
C LEU A 1021 4.46 -5.98 37.85
N GLY A 1022 5.48 -6.48 38.54
CA GLY A 1022 5.88 -6.03 39.88
C GLY A 1022 5.04 -6.58 41.02
N TYR A 1023 4.18 -7.56 40.77
CA TYR A 1023 3.29 -8.18 41.76
C TYR A 1023 3.49 -9.70 41.81
N GLY A 1024 3.50 -10.25 43.03
CA GLY A 1024 3.75 -11.66 43.29
C GLY A 1024 2.58 -12.38 43.96
N LYS A 1025 2.81 -13.66 44.29
CA LYS A 1025 1.85 -14.51 44.99
C LYS A 1025 2.02 -14.38 46.51
N THR A 1026 0.94 -14.57 47.26
CA THR A 1026 1.05 -14.81 48.71
C THR A 1026 1.80 -16.11 48.99
N ARG A 1027 2.29 -16.30 50.22
CA ARG A 1027 2.90 -17.58 50.66
C ARG A 1027 2.00 -18.80 50.49
N HIS A 1028 0.68 -18.59 50.32
CA HIS A 1028 -0.31 -19.63 50.06
C HIS A 1028 -0.60 -19.84 48.56
N GLY A 1029 0.18 -19.22 47.67
CA GLY A 1029 0.06 -19.37 46.22
C GLY A 1029 -1.07 -18.55 45.58
N ARG A 1030 -1.82 -17.75 46.34
CA ARG A 1030 -2.90 -16.90 45.82
C ARG A 1030 -2.40 -15.54 45.34
N VAL A 1031 -2.94 -15.06 44.23
CA VAL A 1031 -2.78 -13.68 43.75
C VAL A 1031 -3.84 -12.81 44.42
N LEU A 1032 -3.47 -11.61 44.85
CA LEU A 1032 -4.41 -10.63 45.41
C LEU A 1032 -5.03 -9.79 44.29
N SER A 1033 -6.28 -9.35 44.46
CA SER A 1033 -7.09 -8.71 43.41
C SER A 1033 -6.63 -7.30 42.99
N GLU A 1034 -5.70 -6.70 43.75
CA GLU A 1034 -5.19 -5.34 43.50
C GLU A 1034 -3.77 -5.41 42.91
N LEU A 1035 -3.62 -4.95 41.66
CA LEU A 1035 -2.35 -4.81 40.92
C LEU A 1035 -1.98 -3.31 40.78
N GLY A 1036 -2.24 -2.53 41.84
CA GLY A 1036 -2.00 -1.08 41.92
C GLY A 1036 -2.67 -0.31 40.79
N ASP A 1037 -1.88 0.48 40.05
CA ASP A 1037 -2.38 1.39 39.00
C ASP A 1037 -3.22 0.66 37.94
N LEU A 1038 -2.95 -0.62 37.67
CA LEU A 1038 -3.71 -1.42 36.70
C LEU A 1038 -5.12 -1.80 37.18
N SER A 1039 -5.35 -1.82 38.50
CA SER A 1039 -6.67 -2.08 39.09
C SER A 1039 -7.49 -0.79 39.26
N SER A 1040 -6.90 0.38 39.02
CA SER A 1040 -7.60 1.67 39.06
C SER A 1040 -8.56 1.82 37.88
N ASP A 1041 -9.44 2.83 37.93
CA ASP A 1041 -10.35 3.16 36.82
C ASP A 1041 -9.60 3.58 35.53
N ASP A 1042 -8.36 4.05 35.67
CA ASP A 1042 -7.47 4.39 34.55
C ASP A 1042 -6.60 3.21 34.08
N GLY A 1043 -6.77 2.04 34.70
CA GLY A 1043 -5.90 0.88 34.52
C GLY A 1043 -5.87 0.38 33.08
N GLU A 1044 -7.01 0.44 32.36
CA GLU A 1044 -7.09 0.07 30.94
C GLU A 1044 -6.21 0.97 30.09
N ARG A 1045 -6.36 2.30 30.22
CA ARG A 1045 -5.55 3.30 29.51
C ARG A 1045 -4.06 3.13 29.83
N LEU A 1046 -3.71 2.95 31.10
CA LEU A 1046 -2.32 2.76 31.52
C LEU A 1046 -1.74 1.48 30.91
N LEU A 1047 -2.50 0.40 30.86
CA LEU A 1047 -2.09 -0.82 30.16
C LEU A 1047 -1.89 -0.56 28.66
N THR A 1048 -2.83 0.12 27.98
CA THR A 1048 -2.67 0.50 26.57
C THR A 1048 -1.39 1.29 26.35
N VAL A 1049 -1.12 2.27 27.23
CA VAL A 1049 0.10 3.05 27.20
C VAL A 1049 1.29 2.10 27.28
N GLY A 1050 1.37 1.25 28.31
CA GLY A 1050 2.45 0.28 28.49
C GLY A 1050 2.69 -0.59 27.25
N MET A 1051 1.63 -1.18 26.70
CA MET A 1051 1.66 -2.07 25.54
C MET A 1051 2.08 -1.34 24.24
N THR A 1052 1.79 -0.03 24.12
CA THR A 1052 2.11 0.77 22.91
C THR A 1052 3.50 1.42 22.94
N ARG A 1053 4.26 1.29 24.04
CA ARG A 1053 5.56 1.98 24.14
C ARG A 1053 6.71 1.30 23.40
N ALA A 1054 6.59 0.01 23.12
CA ALA A 1054 7.60 -0.74 22.38
C ALA A 1054 7.47 -0.44 20.88
N ARG A 1055 8.55 0.02 20.26
CA ARG A 1055 8.59 0.17 18.80
C ARG A 1055 8.86 -1.14 18.09
N ARG A 1056 9.67 -2.05 18.65
CA ARG A 1056 10.05 -3.32 18.00
C ARG A 1056 9.56 -4.54 18.76
N SER A 1057 9.83 -4.61 20.06
CA SER A 1057 9.59 -5.81 20.86
C SER A 1057 9.34 -5.51 22.33
N MET A 1058 8.48 -6.31 22.94
CA MET A 1058 8.14 -6.30 24.34
C MET A 1058 8.40 -7.66 24.98
N VAL A 1059 9.00 -7.64 26.17
CA VAL A 1059 9.09 -8.80 27.05
C VAL A 1059 8.23 -8.52 28.28
N VAL A 1060 7.18 -9.31 28.49
CA VAL A 1060 6.36 -9.24 29.70
C VAL A 1060 6.97 -10.18 30.73
N VAL A 1061 7.40 -9.66 31.87
CA VAL A 1061 7.94 -10.44 33.00
C VAL A 1061 6.89 -10.43 34.10
N SER A 1062 6.47 -11.62 34.54
CA SER A 1062 5.43 -11.75 35.57
C SER A 1062 5.67 -12.96 36.46
N CYS A 1063 5.44 -12.80 37.78
CA CYS A 1063 5.35 -13.92 38.71
C CYS A 1063 3.97 -14.59 38.76
N VAL A 1064 3.00 -14.04 38.02
CA VAL A 1064 1.58 -14.44 37.99
C VAL A 1064 1.23 -14.97 36.60
N ARG A 1065 0.62 -16.15 36.50
CA ARG A 1065 0.12 -16.75 35.25
C ARG A 1065 -1.40 -16.62 35.12
N PRO A 1066 -1.98 -16.62 33.91
CA PRO A 1066 -3.43 -16.54 33.73
C PRO A 1066 -4.23 -17.62 34.50
N PRO A 1067 -3.78 -18.89 34.62
CA PRO A 1067 -4.47 -19.90 35.43
C PRO A 1067 -4.39 -19.70 36.95
N ASP A 1068 -3.53 -18.80 37.45
CA ASP A 1068 -3.39 -18.51 38.89
C ASP A 1068 -4.50 -17.57 39.41
N ILE A 1069 -5.43 -17.17 38.54
CA ILE A 1069 -6.44 -16.13 38.77
C ILE A 1069 -7.83 -16.74 38.74
N ASP A 1070 -8.63 -16.42 39.77
CA ASP A 1070 -10.07 -16.73 39.79
C ASP A 1070 -10.81 -15.72 38.90
N ASP A 1071 -11.53 -16.20 37.86
CA ASP A 1071 -12.34 -15.36 36.98
C ASP A 1071 -13.34 -14.50 37.79
N GLY A 1072 -13.39 -13.19 37.51
CA GLY A 1072 -14.31 -12.22 38.12
C GLY A 1072 -13.80 -11.46 39.35
N ARG A 1073 -12.54 -11.66 39.78
CA ARG A 1073 -11.94 -10.91 40.91
C ARG A 1073 -11.11 -9.68 40.54
N PHE A 1074 -10.68 -9.57 39.29
CA PHE A 1074 -9.91 -8.43 38.79
C PHE A 1074 -10.82 -7.49 38.00
N SER A 1075 -10.58 -6.20 38.09
CA SER A 1075 -11.30 -5.15 37.36
C SER A 1075 -10.37 -4.37 36.43
N ASN A 1076 -10.95 -3.69 35.44
CA ASN A 1076 -10.29 -2.71 34.58
C ASN A 1076 -9.05 -3.31 33.86
N GLY A 1077 -7.92 -2.60 33.86
CA GLY A 1077 -6.70 -3.00 33.15
C GLY A 1077 -6.09 -4.32 33.62
N ALA A 1078 -6.25 -4.68 34.90
CA ALA A 1078 -5.75 -5.94 35.43
C ALA A 1078 -6.44 -7.16 34.80
N ALA A 1079 -7.75 -7.09 34.56
CA ALA A 1079 -8.51 -8.15 33.88
C ALA A 1079 -8.08 -8.25 32.41
N LEU A 1080 -8.00 -7.11 31.74
CA LEU A 1080 -7.64 -7.03 30.33
C LEU A 1080 -6.23 -7.56 30.03
N LEU A 1081 -5.25 -7.29 30.90
CA LEU A 1081 -3.90 -7.88 30.78
C LEU A 1081 -3.96 -9.41 30.76
N MET A 1082 -4.82 -10.02 31.58
CA MET A 1082 -4.92 -11.47 31.68
C MET A 1082 -5.61 -12.09 30.46
N ASP A 1083 -6.63 -11.42 29.92
CA ASP A 1083 -7.27 -11.80 28.67
C ASP A 1083 -6.30 -11.70 27.48
N ILE A 1084 -5.46 -10.66 27.45
CA ILE A 1084 -4.37 -10.53 26.46
C ILE A 1084 -3.38 -11.68 26.57
N LEU A 1085 -2.94 -12.03 27.78
CA LEU A 1085 -2.00 -13.15 27.99
C LEU A 1085 -2.63 -14.50 27.60
N ARG A 1086 -3.92 -14.71 27.88
CA ARG A 1086 -4.68 -15.93 27.51
C ARG A 1086 -4.84 -16.05 26.00
N SER A 1087 -5.29 -14.99 25.32
CA SER A 1087 -5.46 -14.96 23.86
C SER A 1087 -4.13 -15.10 23.11
N TYR A 1088 -3.03 -14.57 23.66
CA TYR A 1088 -1.69 -14.79 23.12
C TYR A 1088 -1.29 -16.29 23.15
N GLU A 1089 -1.59 -17.02 24.24
CA GLU A 1089 -1.35 -18.47 24.31
C GLU A 1089 -2.19 -19.28 23.31
N GLU A 1090 -3.46 -18.89 23.08
CA GLU A 1090 -4.39 -19.57 22.17
C GLU A 1090 -4.10 -19.31 20.66
N SER A 1091 -3.60 -18.12 20.32
CA SER A 1091 -3.42 -17.67 18.93
C SER A 1091 -2.30 -18.36 18.14
N ARG A 1092 -1.47 -19.19 18.78
CA ARG A 1092 -0.35 -19.93 18.14
C ARG A 1092 -0.78 -21.15 17.30
N SER A 1093 -2.07 -21.46 17.16
CA SER A 1093 -2.54 -22.76 16.65
C SER A 1093 -3.62 -22.72 15.53
N THR A 1094 -3.66 -21.72 14.65
CA THR A 1094 -4.66 -21.67 13.56
C THR A 1094 -4.04 -21.75 12.15
N PRO A 1095 -4.14 -22.89 11.44
CA PRO A 1095 -3.85 -22.96 10.01
C PRO A 1095 -4.98 -22.30 9.20
N ARG A 1096 -4.62 -21.52 8.16
CA ARG A 1096 -5.57 -20.83 7.26
C ARG A 1096 -5.77 -21.59 5.94
N ARG A 1097 -6.88 -21.27 5.25
CA ARG A 1097 -7.31 -21.89 3.98
C ARG A 1097 -6.68 -21.19 2.77
N GLU A 1098 -6.09 -21.97 1.86
CA GLU A 1098 -5.49 -21.50 0.59
C GLU A 1098 -6.52 -21.37 -0.56
N ASP A 1099 -7.77 -21.80 -0.32
CA ASP A 1099 -8.75 -22.06 -1.39
C ASP A 1099 -9.22 -20.81 -2.17
N ASP A 1100 -9.03 -19.60 -1.62
CA ASP A 1100 -9.50 -18.33 -2.20
C ASP A 1100 -8.39 -17.54 -2.95
N ALA A 1101 -7.17 -18.07 -3.05
CA ALA A 1101 -6.05 -17.34 -3.63
C ALA A 1101 -6.07 -17.29 -5.18
N ASP A 1102 -5.45 -16.24 -5.75
CA ASP A 1102 -5.34 -16.05 -7.20
C ASP A 1102 -4.61 -17.24 -7.88
N PRO A 1103 -5.12 -17.76 -9.02
CA PRO A 1103 -4.49 -18.89 -9.72
C PRO A 1103 -3.02 -18.68 -10.10
N LEU A 1104 -2.62 -17.45 -10.46
CA LEU A 1104 -1.22 -17.13 -10.78
C LEU A 1104 -0.34 -17.25 -9.54
N THR A 1105 -0.83 -16.77 -8.40
CA THR A 1105 -0.16 -16.84 -7.11
C THR A 1105 -0.03 -18.29 -6.62
N LEU A 1106 -1.07 -19.11 -6.79
CA LEU A 1106 -1.04 -20.53 -6.46
C LEU A 1106 -0.02 -21.33 -7.29
N VAL A 1107 0.07 -21.06 -8.59
CA VAL A 1107 1.07 -21.72 -9.46
C VAL A 1107 2.49 -21.37 -9.03
N LEU A 1108 2.76 -20.10 -8.72
CA LEU A 1108 4.06 -19.68 -8.20
C LEU A 1108 4.37 -20.36 -6.85
N ALA A 1109 3.40 -20.41 -5.94
CA ALA A 1109 3.57 -21.05 -4.64
C ALA A 1109 3.94 -22.53 -4.77
N ARG A 1110 3.28 -23.28 -5.67
CA ARG A 1110 3.62 -24.68 -5.96
C ARG A 1110 5.05 -24.82 -6.49
N GLU A 1111 5.46 -24.00 -7.46
CA GLU A 1111 6.82 -24.07 -8.01
C GLU A 1111 7.90 -23.72 -6.98
N LEU A 1112 7.65 -22.77 -6.08
CA LEU A 1112 8.55 -22.45 -4.98
C LEU A 1112 8.64 -23.59 -3.94
N ARG A 1113 7.52 -24.21 -3.59
CA ARG A 1113 7.48 -25.38 -2.69
C ARG A 1113 8.28 -26.55 -3.25
N ARG A 1114 8.18 -26.82 -4.56
CA ARG A 1114 8.99 -27.84 -5.26
C ARG A 1114 10.50 -27.59 -5.19
N MET A 1115 10.92 -26.36 -4.93
CA MET A 1115 12.32 -25.97 -4.72
C MET A 1115 12.75 -26.00 -3.23
N GLY A 1116 11.88 -26.49 -2.33
CA GLY A 1116 12.16 -26.58 -0.89
C GLY A 1116 11.97 -25.26 -0.13
N VAL A 1117 11.28 -24.29 -0.71
CA VAL A 1117 10.94 -23.01 -0.05
C VAL A 1117 9.70 -23.20 0.80
N ALA A 1118 9.71 -22.73 2.05
CA ALA A 1118 8.49 -22.62 2.84
C ALA A 1118 7.70 -21.41 2.36
N VAL A 1119 6.46 -21.64 1.92
CA VAL A 1119 5.60 -20.63 1.28
C VAL A 1119 4.23 -20.64 1.92
N GLU A 1120 3.76 -19.46 2.31
CA GLU A 1120 2.37 -19.22 2.70
C GLU A 1120 1.71 -18.27 1.70
N VAL A 1121 0.46 -18.60 1.33
CA VAL A 1121 -0.37 -17.79 0.44
C VAL A 1121 -1.40 -17.06 1.29
N ASP A 1122 -1.71 -15.82 0.92
CA ASP A 1122 -2.58 -14.92 1.66
C ASP A 1122 -2.18 -14.82 3.15
N TYR A 1123 -0.89 -14.59 3.37
CA TYR A 1123 -0.34 -14.50 4.72
C TYR A 1123 -1.03 -13.37 5.47
N ARG A 1124 -1.84 -13.80 6.44
CA ARG A 1124 -2.65 -12.96 7.32
C ARG A 1124 -3.78 -12.18 6.64
N GLY A 1125 -4.19 -12.54 5.42
CA GLY A 1125 -5.22 -11.78 4.69
C GLY A 1125 -4.68 -10.48 4.10
N LEU A 1126 -3.35 -10.27 4.13
CA LEU A 1126 -2.72 -8.97 3.87
C LEU A 1126 -1.60 -9.06 2.83
N LEU A 1127 -0.81 -10.14 2.89
CA LEU A 1127 0.32 -10.36 1.99
C LEU A 1127 0.01 -11.53 1.03
N PRO A 1128 -0.04 -11.29 -0.28
CA PRO A 1128 -0.54 -12.29 -1.22
C PRO A 1128 0.30 -13.58 -1.28
N LEU A 1129 1.63 -13.46 -1.27
CA LEU A 1129 2.53 -14.59 -1.19
C LEU A 1129 3.79 -14.23 -0.40
N VAL A 1130 4.08 -15.02 0.63
CA VAL A 1130 5.31 -14.91 1.42
C VAL A 1130 6.11 -16.20 1.36
N ALA A 1131 7.42 -16.07 1.38
CA ALA A 1131 8.35 -17.17 1.24
C ALA A 1131 9.54 -17.00 2.18
N GLN A 1132 10.01 -18.10 2.78
CA GLN A 1132 11.22 -18.10 3.60
C GLN A 1132 12.18 -19.24 3.26
N ALA A 1133 13.47 -18.93 3.33
CA ALA A 1133 14.56 -19.90 3.37
C ALA A 1133 15.82 -19.24 3.95
N ASN A 1134 16.71 -20.02 4.55
CA ASN A 1134 18.01 -19.55 5.08
C ASN A 1134 17.92 -18.33 6.03
N GLY A 1135 16.85 -18.24 6.82
CA GLY A 1135 16.63 -17.13 7.76
C GLY A 1135 16.28 -15.79 7.08
N LYS A 1136 15.93 -15.79 5.79
CA LYS A 1136 15.40 -14.65 5.04
C LYS A 1136 13.91 -14.85 4.78
N ALA A 1137 13.16 -13.76 4.84
CA ALA A 1137 11.75 -13.71 4.48
C ALA A 1137 11.56 -12.77 3.29
N LEU A 1138 10.71 -13.19 2.36
CA LEU A 1138 10.45 -12.54 1.09
C LEU A 1138 8.94 -12.44 0.87
N ILE A 1139 8.52 -11.35 0.26
CA ILE A 1139 7.17 -11.15 -0.24
C ILE A 1139 7.21 -11.04 -1.76
N VAL A 1140 6.27 -11.71 -2.42
CA VAL A 1140 6.01 -11.56 -3.85
C VAL A 1140 4.66 -10.85 -4.02
N GLU A 1141 4.64 -9.78 -4.82
CA GLU A 1141 3.40 -9.13 -5.24
C GLU A 1141 3.27 -9.15 -6.77
N SER A 1142 2.06 -9.45 -7.26
CA SER A 1142 1.69 -9.59 -8.67
C SER A 1142 0.80 -8.45 -9.21
N ASP A 1143 0.67 -8.29 -10.53
CA ASP A 1143 -0.20 -7.27 -11.17
C ASP A 1143 -1.65 -7.21 -10.67
N PRO A 1144 -2.35 -8.35 -10.50
CA PRO A 1144 -3.63 -8.46 -9.81
C PRO A 1144 -3.77 -7.69 -8.50
N GLU A 1145 -2.73 -7.71 -7.66
CA GLU A 1145 -2.80 -7.23 -6.27
C GLU A 1145 -2.54 -5.73 -6.17
N ALA A 1146 -2.09 -5.11 -7.26
CA ALA A 1146 -1.56 -3.75 -7.31
C ALA A 1146 -2.52 -2.70 -7.88
N GLN A 1147 -3.75 -3.08 -8.24
CA GLN A 1147 -4.59 -2.28 -9.16
C GLN A 1147 -5.36 -1.14 -8.50
N HIS A 1148 -5.66 -1.24 -7.22
CA HIS A 1148 -6.58 -0.33 -6.53
C HIS A 1148 -5.87 0.85 -5.86
N GLU A 1149 -4.54 0.92 -5.95
CA GLU A 1149 -3.73 1.96 -5.33
C GLU A 1149 -2.89 2.70 -6.39
N SER A 1150 -2.53 3.95 -6.08
CA SER A 1150 -1.73 4.80 -6.97
C SER A 1150 -0.37 4.16 -7.30
N LEU A 1151 0.24 4.55 -8.42
CA LEU A 1151 1.58 4.11 -8.79
C LEU A 1151 2.60 4.38 -7.69
N ARG A 1152 2.48 5.55 -7.02
CA ARG A 1152 3.34 5.90 -5.88
C ARG A 1152 3.20 4.91 -4.74
N GLU A 1153 1.97 4.54 -4.39
CA GLU A 1153 1.72 3.59 -3.30
C GLU A 1153 2.28 2.21 -3.63
N THR A 1154 1.86 1.62 -4.76
CA THR A 1154 2.27 0.27 -5.14
C THR A 1154 3.76 0.15 -5.44
N LEU A 1155 4.34 1.10 -6.18
CA LEU A 1155 5.70 0.96 -6.70
C LEU A 1155 6.76 1.50 -5.73
N ARG A 1156 6.40 2.43 -4.83
CA ARG A 1156 7.35 3.09 -3.92
C ARG A 1156 7.00 2.94 -2.45
N LEU A 1157 5.86 3.43 -1.98
CA LEU A 1157 5.59 3.55 -0.54
C LEU A 1157 5.43 2.19 0.14
N ARG A 1158 4.52 1.35 -0.34
CA ARG A 1158 4.27 0.01 0.20
C ARG A 1158 5.53 -0.89 0.16
N PRO A 1159 6.29 -0.97 -0.95
CA PRO A 1159 7.56 -1.69 -0.97
C PRO A 1159 8.61 -1.14 0.00
N GLN A 1160 8.66 0.18 0.23
CA GLN A 1160 9.56 0.77 1.22
C GLN A 1160 9.16 0.38 2.65
N VAL A 1161 7.86 0.39 2.97
CA VAL A 1161 7.35 -0.05 4.28
C VAL A 1161 7.68 -1.51 4.51
N LEU A 1162 7.39 -2.40 3.55
CA LEU A 1162 7.70 -3.83 3.64
C LEU A 1162 9.20 -4.09 3.84
N ARG A 1163 10.08 -3.37 3.14
CA ARG A 1163 11.54 -3.45 3.35
C ARG A 1163 11.95 -2.97 4.74
N ARG A 1164 11.35 -1.90 5.27
CA ARG A 1164 11.59 -1.44 6.66
C ARG A 1164 11.12 -2.47 7.70
N LEU A 1165 10.08 -3.24 7.37
CA LEU A 1165 9.59 -4.39 8.12
C LEU A 1165 10.44 -5.65 7.91
N GLY A 1166 11.57 -5.57 7.21
CA GLY A 1166 12.52 -6.67 7.05
C GLY A 1166 12.20 -7.65 5.93
N TRP A 1167 11.17 -7.39 5.11
CA TRP A 1167 10.85 -8.22 3.95
C TRP A 1167 11.78 -7.92 2.78
N HIS A 1168 12.25 -8.97 2.11
CA HIS A 1168 12.74 -8.84 0.73
C HIS A 1168 11.53 -8.69 -0.20
N TYR A 1169 11.43 -7.56 -0.90
CA TYR A 1169 10.31 -7.30 -1.81
C TYR A 1169 10.66 -7.69 -3.25
N VAL A 1170 9.86 -8.56 -3.86
CA VAL A 1170 9.97 -8.93 -5.28
C VAL A 1170 8.66 -8.66 -6.00
N ARG A 1171 8.76 -7.95 -7.11
CA ARG A 1171 7.65 -7.71 -8.04
C ARG A 1171 7.66 -8.77 -9.13
N VAL A 1172 6.48 -9.30 -9.46
CA VAL A 1172 6.31 -10.24 -10.58
C VAL A 1172 5.15 -9.80 -11.46
N HIS A 1173 5.28 -10.00 -12.76
CA HIS A 1173 4.25 -9.61 -13.72
C HIS A 1173 3.37 -10.79 -14.10
N ALA A 1174 2.08 -10.54 -14.35
CA ALA A 1174 1.11 -11.59 -14.70
C ALA A 1174 1.52 -12.35 -15.98
N PHE A 1175 2.08 -11.64 -16.97
CA PHE A 1175 2.59 -12.24 -18.20
C PHE A 1175 3.79 -13.17 -17.97
N ASP A 1176 4.71 -12.80 -17.07
CA ASP A 1176 5.86 -13.61 -16.70
C ASP A 1176 5.38 -14.91 -16.01
N LEU A 1177 4.44 -14.79 -15.07
CA LEU A 1177 3.86 -15.91 -14.34
C LEU A 1177 3.05 -16.85 -15.25
N TYR A 1178 2.31 -16.29 -16.19
CA TYR A 1178 1.57 -17.06 -17.19
C TYR A 1178 2.49 -17.80 -18.17
N SER A 1179 3.55 -17.14 -18.65
CA SER A 1179 4.40 -17.65 -19.72
C SER A 1179 5.42 -18.69 -19.23
N ASP A 1180 6.10 -18.41 -18.11
CA ASP A 1180 7.10 -19.31 -17.52
C ASP A 1180 7.17 -19.15 -15.99
N PRO A 1181 6.20 -19.75 -15.25
CA PRO A 1181 6.19 -19.67 -13.79
C PRO A 1181 7.43 -20.30 -13.16
N ARG A 1182 8.10 -21.23 -13.86
CA ARG A 1182 9.31 -21.91 -13.36
C ARG A 1182 10.51 -20.96 -13.34
N ALA A 1183 10.70 -20.20 -14.40
CA ALA A 1183 11.75 -19.18 -14.45
C ALA A 1183 11.54 -18.08 -13.40
N VAL A 1184 10.28 -17.69 -13.16
CA VAL A 1184 9.94 -16.74 -12.11
C VAL A 1184 10.24 -17.31 -10.71
N ALA A 1185 9.84 -18.56 -10.44
CA ALA A 1185 10.14 -19.23 -9.18
C ALA A 1185 11.65 -19.33 -8.91
N ALA A 1186 12.45 -19.67 -9.93
CA ALA A 1186 13.91 -19.71 -9.81
C ALA A 1186 14.49 -18.32 -9.49
N ARG A 1187 14.03 -17.27 -10.17
CA ARG A 1187 14.41 -15.89 -9.90
C ARG A 1187 14.07 -15.47 -8.45
N VAL A 1188 12.88 -15.81 -7.97
CA VAL A 1188 12.46 -15.52 -6.58
C VAL A 1188 13.29 -16.31 -5.57
N ALA A 1189 13.50 -17.61 -5.79
CA ALA A 1189 14.27 -18.48 -4.91
C ALA A 1189 15.74 -18.03 -4.79
N SER A 1190 16.32 -17.47 -5.87
CA SER A 1190 17.68 -16.92 -5.85
C SER A 1190 17.86 -15.80 -4.81
N VAL A 1191 16.83 -14.97 -4.59
CA VAL A 1191 16.86 -13.88 -3.58
C VAL A 1191 16.94 -14.46 -2.16
N LEU A 1192 16.30 -15.61 -1.94
CA LEU A 1192 16.37 -16.39 -0.70
C LEU A 1192 17.68 -17.20 -0.55
N GLY A 1193 18.55 -17.17 -1.55
CA GLY A 1193 19.86 -17.85 -1.53
C GLY A 1193 19.79 -19.33 -1.89
N ILE A 1194 18.76 -19.76 -2.61
CA ILE A 1194 18.64 -21.10 -3.19
C ILE A 1194 19.17 -21.04 -4.63
N GLY A 1195 20.15 -21.88 -4.96
CA GLY A 1195 20.74 -21.95 -6.30
C GLY A 1195 19.91 -22.79 -7.28
N ASP A 1196 20.20 -22.64 -8.58
CA ASP A 1196 19.48 -23.34 -9.66
C ASP A 1196 19.68 -24.88 -9.66
N GLU A 1197 20.69 -25.38 -8.94
CA GLU A 1197 21.05 -26.82 -8.89
C GLU A 1197 20.30 -27.63 -7.81
N VAL A 1198 19.34 -27.03 -7.08
CA VAL A 1198 18.61 -27.75 -6.02
C VAL A 1198 17.64 -28.78 -6.61
N ALA A 1199 17.74 -30.02 -6.13
CA ALA A 1199 16.88 -31.13 -6.56
C ALA A 1199 15.40 -30.83 -6.27
N ARG A 1200 14.56 -30.89 -7.31
CA ARG A 1200 13.11 -30.68 -7.20
C ARG A 1200 12.43 -31.92 -6.65
N VAL A 1201 11.42 -31.71 -5.80
CA VAL A 1201 10.53 -32.77 -5.31
C VAL A 1201 9.28 -32.77 -6.19
N ASP A 1202 8.85 -33.93 -6.70
CA ASP A 1202 7.68 -34.04 -7.58
C ASP A 1202 6.35 -33.89 -6.83
N ASP A 1203 6.34 -34.19 -5.53
CA ASP A 1203 5.15 -34.10 -4.67
C ASP A 1203 5.01 -32.72 -3.99
N ASP A 1204 3.79 -32.19 -3.97
CA ASP A 1204 3.42 -30.99 -3.18
C ASP A 1204 3.60 -31.32 -1.68
N THR A 1205 4.74 -30.93 -1.10
CA THR A 1205 4.92 -31.04 0.34
C THR A 1205 4.05 -30.00 1.04
N ALA A 1206 3.17 -30.47 1.93
CA ALA A 1206 2.34 -29.64 2.79
C ALA A 1206 3.17 -28.57 3.52
N PRO A 1207 2.57 -27.42 3.89
CA PRO A 1207 3.26 -26.38 4.65
C PRO A 1207 3.88 -26.99 5.92
N LEU A 1208 5.18 -26.74 6.12
CA LEU A 1208 5.87 -27.13 7.34
C LEU A 1208 5.29 -26.31 8.51
N PRO A 1209 4.87 -26.95 9.62
CA PRO A 1209 4.23 -26.29 10.76
C PRO A 1209 5.18 -25.38 11.55
#